data_AF-A0A662M6B1-F1
#
_entry.id   AF-A0A662M6B1-F1
#
_cell.length_a   1.000
_cell.length_b   1.000
_cell.length_c   1.000
_cell.angle_alpha   90.00
_cell.angle_beta   90.00
_cell.angle_gamma   90.00
#
_symmetry.space_group_name_H-M   'P 1'
#
loop_
_entity.id
_entity.type
_entity.pdbx_description
1 polymer ?
#
loop_
_entity_poly.entity_id
_entity_poly.type
_entity_poly.pdbx_seq_one_letter_code
_entity_poly.pdbx_strand_id
1 'polypeptide(L)'
;MKLKIVLVILSIIILLFSSSSQSLLYINKLAKEKTFEIKPLGNPAVPSNLLNNPPLGDIYRITREDEIAVLGRWNYDYTKAVKIIQDNGKEYIDWKEPPNSGNFWYGAIDAGYFEEGKSNEIVLLRNDTENIWVEVWNPSNNDSKWFKVTGKKWGRDITCGDFNGDGIDEIAILAGNWFSAKYIKIVDNNGNTIKDWQPINPAGDHVSYYRIDAGDVDGDGVDELVVLTTNGIYIKDNVISGNPSNDVSKSIDIDGKCVDVACGNLNNDEKDEIAVLGYVGKYQDDIEILDVNGNILSKWKNPPDKLGYSAIATGDLDRDGDDELVLMYHGTYPSCKVEIWDPLDNDNPYPHNTYNIGSDEYFGYDIACGDFDNDSIFGKYTGKSKTATTDPYPVVVMYWPPCKKGGNDDFYDTYSAYAEFRSYKKSESNSVAVEATYALSFEGKLPFLTSKVGIEMKNKIEHTYETSYEITYMTGYKTAEKKDVYVITERTTYEQYKYKIINGPQSGKDFAVDIPVDVEVCNFVLSYYNENRGRAPEIKAEHVADDPTSYTFKNNTGADSSLETHWIVADQGRKEFEIEISVDKLTEFTLEEGVSLTAGISSSGFEYSQTIGLYKSSTHSIEVGKETVFGGGLAALDENIWKKWTYKFKMYIRRDPTYKYVIIDYYVDPNSLGWGYTGDTEPPQISIIKPRNYLYIFDREIMPLSGRAITIGGITVECSAFDNKSGIDKVEFYVDEKLVKTVKGSKEMYSWRWNTFSVGLHKLTVKAFDKAEN
;
A
#
# COMPACT_ATOMS: atom_id res chain seq x y z
N MET A 1 -42.88 27.16 -34.09
CA MET A 1 -44.26 26.62 -34.03
C MET A 1 -44.59 25.64 -35.19
N LYS A 2 -43.65 24.80 -35.64
CA LYS A 2 -43.91 23.76 -36.66
C LYS A 2 -43.23 22.41 -36.35
N LEU A 3 -43.04 22.09 -35.07
CA LEU A 3 -42.55 20.77 -34.61
C LEU A 3 -43.47 20.11 -33.55
N LYS A 4 -44.62 20.72 -33.23
CA LYS A 4 -45.58 20.17 -32.25
C LYS A 4 -46.73 19.36 -32.87
N ILE A 5 -46.87 19.32 -34.20
CA ILE A 5 -47.99 18.62 -34.88
C ILE A 5 -47.62 17.21 -35.33
N VAL A 6 -46.32 16.89 -35.48
CA VAL A 6 -45.88 15.54 -35.89
C VAL A 6 -45.84 14.55 -34.71
N LEU A 7 -45.54 15.00 -33.49
CA LEU A 7 -45.56 14.11 -32.31
C LEU A 7 -46.98 13.74 -31.83
N VAL A 8 -47.98 14.61 -32.03
CA VAL A 8 -49.36 14.35 -31.57
C VAL A 8 -50.04 13.27 -32.40
N ILE A 9 -49.67 13.12 -33.68
CA ILE A 9 -50.24 12.07 -34.55
C ILE A 9 -49.59 10.70 -34.28
N LEU A 10 -48.33 10.65 -33.83
CA LEU A 10 -47.66 9.39 -33.47
C LEU A 10 -48.15 8.81 -32.14
N SER A 11 -48.55 9.67 -31.18
CA SER A 11 -49.08 9.23 -29.88
C SER A 11 -50.49 8.63 -29.97
N ILE A 12 -51.29 9.02 -30.97
CA ILE A 12 -52.67 8.54 -31.13
C ILE A 12 -52.72 7.13 -31.75
N ILE A 13 -51.68 6.71 -32.48
CA ILE A 13 -51.63 5.36 -33.10
C ILE A 13 -51.19 4.29 -32.09
N ILE A 14 -50.45 4.65 -31.04
CA ILE A 14 -49.98 3.71 -30.01
C ILE A 14 -51.06 3.45 -28.93
N LEU A 15 -52.10 4.27 -28.85
CA LEU A 15 -53.16 4.21 -27.84
C LEU A 15 -54.33 3.26 -28.17
N LEU A 16 -54.30 2.54 -29.30
CA LEU A 16 -55.41 1.65 -29.72
C LEU A 16 -55.16 0.14 -29.57
N PHE A 17 -54.02 -0.31 -29.03
CA PHE A 17 -53.82 -1.72 -28.72
C PHE A 17 -53.17 -1.94 -27.35
N SER A 18 -53.75 -2.89 -26.63
CA SER A 18 -53.33 -3.46 -25.34
C SER A 18 -53.88 -2.78 -24.07
N SER A 19 -54.86 -3.49 -23.52
CA SER A 19 -55.49 -3.32 -22.23
C SER A 19 -54.59 -3.83 -21.10
N SER A 20 -54.17 -2.94 -20.19
CA SER A 20 -54.17 -3.13 -18.72
C SER A 20 -53.39 -1.99 -18.03
N SER A 21 -54.06 -0.87 -17.81
CA SER A 21 -53.52 0.33 -17.17
C SER A 21 -53.63 0.25 -15.64
N GLN A 22 -52.69 -0.41 -14.98
CA GLN A 22 -52.31 -0.09 -13.59
C GLN A 22 -50.79 -0.08 -13.34
N SER A 23 -49.98 -0.62 -14.25
CA SER A 23 -48.52 -0.65 -14.15
C SER A 23 -47.81 0.59 -14.72
N LEU A 24 -48.47 1.41 -15.54
CA LEU A 24 -47.83 2.55 -16.23
C LEU A 24 -47.88 3.89 -15.47
N LEU A 25 -48.75 4.01 -14.46
CA LEU A 25 -48.83 5.23 -13.62
C LEU A 25 -47.76 5.24 -12.51
N TYR A 26 -47.23 4.06 -12.14
CA TYR A 26 -46.15 3.93 -11.14
C TYR A 26 -44.76 4.19 -11.74
N ILE A 27 -44.57 3.84 -13.01
CA ILE A 27 -43.28 4.00 -13.72
C ILE A 27 -42.99 5.48 -14.05
N ASN A 28 -44.01 6.26 -14.43
CA ASN A 28 -43.82 7.68 -14.77
C ASN A 28 -43.69 8.62 -13.57
N LYS A 29 -44.08 8.18 -12.36
CA LYS A 29 -43.87 8.94 -11.11
C LYS A 29 -42.46 8.73 -10.54
N LEU A 30 -41.84 7.57 -10.82
CA LEU A 30 -40.45 7.26 -10.46
C LEU A 30 -39.41 7.83 -11.45
N ALA A 31 -39.81 8.13 -12.69
CA ALA A 31 -38.89 8.62 -13.72
C ALA A 31 -38.68 10.15 -13.75
N LYS A 32 -39.32 10.93 -12.85
CA LYS A 32 -39.28 12.41 -12.88
C LYS A 32 -38.79 13.11 -11.61
N GLU A 33 -38.48 12.37 -10.55
CA GLU A 33 -37.80 12.91 -9.38
C GLU A 33 -36.62 11.98 -9.04
N LYS A 34 -35.43 12.57 -8.99
CA LYS A 34 -34.10 11.94 -8.78
C LYS A 34 -33.38 11.53 -10.07
N THR A 35 -32.90 12.55 -10.78
CA THR A 35 -31.55 12.49 -11.34
C THR A 35 -30.57 12.19 -10.20
N PHE A 36 -30.21 10.92 -10.04
CA PHE A 36 -29.10 10.54 -9.19
C PHE A 36 -27.84 10.58 -10.05
N GLU A 37 -26.93 11.49 -9.69
CA GLU A 37 -25.54 11.38 -10.11
C GLU A 37 -25.01 10.02 -9.64
N ILE A 38 -24.47 9.25 -10.58
CA ILE A 38 -23.45 8.27 -10.28
C ILE A 38 -22.23 9.11 -9.93
N LYS A 39 -21.95 9.29 -8.64
CA LYS A 39 -20.59 9.63 -8.24
C LYS A 39 -19.82 8.31 -8.22
N PRO A 40 -18.90 8.05 -9.19
CA PRO A 40 -17.73 7.27 -8.82
C PRO A 40 -17.17 7.93 -7.55
N LEU A 41 -16.79 7.15 -6.53
CA LEU A 41 -15.69 7.63 -5.70
C LEU A 41 -14.56 7.82 -6.72
N GLY A 42 -14.31 9.08 -7.07
CA GLY A 42 -13.51 9.40 -8.24
C GLY A 42 -12.17 8.69 -8.12
N ASN A 43 -11.58 8.30 -9.26
CA ASN A 43 -10.13 8.32 -9.30
C ASN A 43 -9.73 9.66 -8.68
N PRO A 44 -8.90 9.71 -7.63
CA PRO A 44 -8.28 10.97 -7.27
C PRO A 44 -7.68 11.48 -8.57
N ALA A 45 -8.11 12.69 -8.98
CA ALA A 45 -7.66 13.23 -10.24
C ALA A 45 -6.13 13.29 -10.14
N VAL A 46 -5.44 12.58 -11.03
CA VAL A 46 -3.98 12.58 -11.12
C VAL A 46 -3.54 14.04 -11.08
N PRO A 47 -2.83 14.49 -10.04
CA PRO A 47 -2.51 15.90 -9.88
C PRO A 47 -1.70 16.33 -11.09
N SER A 48 -2.05 17.49 -11.64
CA SER A 48 -1.36 18.07 -12.81
C SER A 48 0.14 18.25 -12.59
N ASN A 49 0.60 18.18 -11.35
CA ASN A 49 1.96 18.46 -10.91
C ASN A 49 2.87 17.22 -10.84
N LEU A 50 2.34 15.99 -10.96
CA LEU A 50 3.13 14.75 -11.01
C LEU A 50 4.24 14.81 -12.05
N LEU A 51 4.00 15.44 -13.20
CA LEU A 51 4.98 15.47 -14.29
C LEU A 51 6.10 16.49 -14.10
N ASN A 52 5.99 17.41 -13.13
CA ASN A 52 6.91 18.54 -13.02
C ASN A 52 7.88 18.44 -11.84
N ASN A 53 7.46 17.85 -10.71
CA ASN A 53 8.30 17.74 -9.51
C ASN A 53 8.45 16.27 -9.07
N PRO A 54 9.67 15.81 -8.74
CA PRO A 54 9.87 14.48 -8.18
C PRO A 54 9.31 14.40 -6.73
N PRO A 55 8.72 13.26 -6.32
CA PRO A 55 7.95 13.12 -5.08
C PRO A 55 8.66 13.48 -3.77
N LEU A 56 9.97 13.27 -3.73
CA LEU A 56 10.81 13.56 -2.57
C LEU A 56 11.72 14.77 -2.82
N GLY A 57 11.48 15.55 -3.87
CA GLY A 57 12.42 16.57 -4.33
C GLY A 57 13.63 16.00 -5.08
N ASP A 58 14.58 16.89 -5.42
CA ASP A 58 15.80 16.52 -6.16
C ASP A 58 16.81 15.78 -5.27
N ILE A 59 16.86 16.12 -3.99
CA ILE A 59 17.69 15.46 -2.98
C ILE A 59 16.82 15.28 -1.74
N TYR A 60 16.88 14.09 -1.16
CA TYR A 60 16.11 13.72 0.00
C TYR A 60 17.00 13.02 1.01
N ARG A 61 16.96 13.46 2.27
CA ARG A 61 17.60 12.79 3.39
C ARG A 61 16.68 11.64 3.80
N ILE A 62 17.08 10.42 3.46
CA ILE A 62 16.32 9.16 3.65
C ILE A 62 16.32 8.73 5.11
N THR A 63 17.42 8.96 5.82
CA THR A 63 17.48 8.80 7.28
C THR A 63 18.07 10.08 7.84
N ARG A 64 17.40 10.68 8.83
CA ARG A 64 17.94 11.74 9.66
C ARG A 64 18.42 11.08 10.94
N GLU A 65 19.71 11.16 11.18
CA GLU A 65 20.35 10.59 12.36
C GLU A 65 21.10 11.76 12.98
N ASP A 66 20.37 12.59 13.74
CA ASP A 66 20.98 13.75 14.37
C ASP A 66 21.66 13.38 15.68
N GLU A 67 22.72 14.13 16.00
CA GLU A 67 23.39 14.13 17.28
C GLU A 67 23.19 15.44 18.01
N ILE A 68 23.53 15.45 19.29
CA ILE A 68 23.46 16.63 20.15
C ILE A 68 24.87 17.14 20.41
N ALA A 69 25.13 18.37 20.00
CA ALA A 69 26.34 19.11 20.32
C ALA A 69 26.09 20.03 21.52
N VAL A 70 26.87 19.86 22.58
CA VAL A 70 26.82 20.70 23.77
C VAL A 70 28.04 21.58 23.83
N LEU A 71 27.84 22.90 23.79
CA LEU A 71 28.90 23.89 24.07
C LEU A 71 28.98 24.13 25.57
N GLY A 72 30.20 24.23 26.11
CA GLY A 72 30.34 24.66 27.49
C GLY A 72 31.75 25.11 27.90
N ARG A 73 32.07 24.97 29.19
CA ARG A 73 33.30 25.50 29.79
C ARG A 73 33.81 24.68 30.97
N TRP A 74 35.14 24.60 31.11
CA TRP A 74 35.83 24.10 32.30
C TRP A 74 35.95 25.15 33.42
N ASN A 75 35.68 24.74 34.66
CA ASN A 75 35.58 25.62 35.82
C ASN A 75 36.87 26.37 36.21
N TYR A 76 38.04 25.84 35.83
CA TYR A 76 39.33 26.34 36.33
C TYR A 76 40.17 27.08 35.29
N ASP A 77 40.09 26.71 34.01
CA ASP A 77 41.02 27.22 32.99
C ASP A 77 40.36 28.15 31.95
N TYR A 78 39.07 28.45 32.10
CA TYR A 78 38.28 29.25 31.13
C TYR A 78 38.20 28.64 29.72
N THR A 79 38.71 27.43 29.54
CA THR A 79 38.69 26.71 28.27
C THR A 79 37.28 26.25 27.97
N LYS A 80 36.86 26.51 26.73
CA LYS A 80 35.55 26.12 26.23
C LYS A 80 35.70 24.95 25.29
N ALA A 81 34.79 24.00 25.41
CA ALA A 81 34.82 22.76 24.67
C ALA A 81 33.44 22.44 24.10
N VAL A 82 33.44 21.57 23.10
CA VAL A 82 32.22 20.95 22.57
C VAL A 82 32.30 19.47 22.86
N LYS A 83 31.16 18.89 23.25
CA LYS A 83 30.97 17.44 23.36
C LYS A 83 29.79 17.06 22.50
N ILE A 84 29.93 15.95 21.78
CA ILE A 84 28.89 15.42 20.91
C ILE A 84 28.47 14.07 21.44
N ILE A 85 27.17 13.91 21.62
CA ILE A 85 26.52 12.69 22.09
C ILE A 85 25.43 12.30 21.10
N GLN A 86 25.10 11.02 21.08
CA GLN A 86 23.98 10.52 20.28
C GLN A 86 22.69 10.52 21.09
N ASP A 87 21.57 10.27 20.40
CA ASP A 87 20.21 10.11 20.93
C ASP A 87 20.11 9.24 22.20
N ASN A 88 20.97 8.21 22.29
CA ASN A 88 21.04 7.26 23.40
C ASN A 88 22.01 7.68 24.52
N GLY A 89 22.61 8.86 24.42
CA GLY A 89 23.54 9.45 25.38
C GLY A 89 24.98 8.93 25.28
N LYS A 90 25.26 8.02 24.34
CA LYS A 90 26.63 7.55 24.10
C LYS A 90 27.45 8.68 23.49
N GLU A 91 28.67 8.80 24.00
CA GLU A 91 29.63 9.79 23.51
C GLU A 91 30.09 9.43 22.10
N TYR A 92 29.91 10.36 21.17
CA TYR A 92 30.51 10.33 19.84
C TYR A 92 31.88 11.02 19.87
N ILE A 93 31.91 12.26 20.37
CA ILE A 93 33.12 13.03 20.62
C ILE A 93 33.09 13.54 22.07
N ASP A 94 34.05 13.11 22.88
CA ASP A 94 34.25 13.64 24.23
C ASP A 94 34.65 15.13 24.19
N TRP A 95 34.60 15.81 25.34
CA TRP A 95 34.95 17.22 25.50
C TRP A 95 36.27 17.57 24.80
N LYS A 96 36.16 18.24 23.65
CA LYS A 96 37.30 18.73 22.89
C LYS A 96 37.27 20.24 22.81
N GLU A 97 38.42 20.84 23.05
CA GLU A 97 38.64 22.21 22.65
C GLU A 97 38.70 22.27 21.13
N PRO A 98 37.89 23.13 20.48
CA PRO A 98 38.03 23.40 19.07
C PRO A 98 39.45 23.89 18.76
N PRO A 99 40.01 23.56 17.57
CA PRO A 99 41.33 24.03 17.17
C PRO A 99 41.44 25.56 17.32
N ASN A 100 42.42 26.04 18.10
CA ASN A 100 42.70 27.46 18.36
C ASN A 100 41.80 28.16 19.42
N SER A 101 41.32 27.42 20.43
CA SER A 101 40.51 27.90 21.57
C SER A 101 40.97 29.22 22.25
N GLY A 102 42.28 29.50 22.32
CA GLY A 102 42.81 30.80 22.78
C GLY A 102 42.24 31.28 24.13
N ASN A 103 42.18 32.61 24.33
CA ASN A 103 41.56 33.25 25.53
C ASN A 103 40.20 33.87 25.20
N PHE A 104 39.46 33.30 24.25
CA PHE A 104 38.24 33.90 23.70
C PHE A 104 36.99 33.32 24.35
N TRP A 105 35.90 34.11 24.39
CA TRP A 105 34.62 33.67 24.94
C TRP A 105 33.70 33.22 23.80
N TYR A 106 33.35 31.92 23.76
CA TYR A 106 32.32 31.42 22.86
C TYR A 106 30.92 31.82 23.34
N GLY A 107 30.16 32.53 22.51
CA GLY A 107 28.87 33.10 22.90
C GLY A 107 27.70 32.16 22.67
N ALA A 108 27.77 31.40 21.57
CA ALA A 108 26.70 30.56 21.07
C ALA A 108 27.26 29.45 20.15
N ILE A 109 26.46 28.40 19.96
CA ILE A 109 26.69 27.29 19.03
C ILE A 109 25.47 27.15 18.14
N ASP A 110 25.68 26.71 16.91
CA ASP A 110 24.61 26.17 16.09
C ASP A 110 25.17 25.12 15.11
N ALA A 111 24.33 24.46 14.32
CA ALA A 111 24.70 23.48 13.31
C ALA A 111 24.12 23.85 11.94
N GLY A 112 24.91 23.67 10.87
CA GLY A 112 24.43 23.95 9.52
C GLY A 112 24.92 22.96 8.47
N TYR A 113 24.08 22.70 7.48
CA TYR A 113 24.33 21.88 6.31
C TYR A 113 24.92 22.73 5.17
N PHE A 114 26.25 22.77 5.10
CA PHE A 114 26.95 23.68 4.19
C PHE A 114 27.42 23.06 2.87
N GLU A 115 27.22 21.76 2.67
CA GLU A 115 27.62 21.07 1.44
C GLU A 115 26.72 19.88 1.15
N GLU A 116 26.21 19.85 -0.09
CA GLU A 116 25.32 18.82 -0.59
C GLU A 116 25.86 17.38 -0.35
N GLY A 117 25.11 16.57 0.39
CA GLY A 117 25.37 15.16 0.67
C GLY A 117 26.40 14.89 1.77
N LYS A 118 26.70 15.89 2.61
CA LYS A 118 27.61 15.77 3.76
C LYS A 118 26.92 16.01 5.10
N SER A 119 27.57 15.62 6.19
CA SER A 119 27.18 15.94 7.56
C SER A 119 27.06 17.46 7.79
N ASN A 120 26.24 17.85 8.76
CA ASN A 120 26.24 19.18 9.32
C ASN A 120 27.63 19.54 9.88
N GLU A 121 27.97 20.83 9.84
CA GLU A 121 29.15 21.38 10.50
C GLU A 121 28.68 22.23 11.70
N ILE A 122 29.46 22.21 12.78
CA ILE A 122 29.19 23.01 13.98
C ILE A 122 29.71 24.42 13.76
N VAL A 123 28.84 25.40 13.96
CA VAL A 123 29.16 26.82 13.90
C VAL A 123 29.30 27.38 15.31
N LEU A 124 30.44 28.01 15.60
CA LEU A 124 30.74 28.56 16.91
C LEU A 124 30.95 30.07 16.83
N LEU A 125 30.14 30.83 17.57
CA LEU A 125 30.31 32.26 17.73
C LEU A 125 31.30 32.57 18.84
N ARG A 126 32.25 33.46 18.57
CA ARG A 126 33.27 33.86 19.54
C ARG A 126 33.53 35.35 19.52
N ASN A 127 33.86 35.88 20.69
CA ASN A 127 34.20 37.30 20.88
C ASN A 127 35.61 37.45 21.45
N ASP A 128 36.36 38.40 20.89
CA ASP A 128 37.51 39.00 21.53
C ASP A 128 37.20 40.43 22.00
N THR A 129 38.17 41.16 22.56
CA THR A 129 37.96 42.53 23.07
C THR A 129 37.55 43.54 21.99
N GLU A 130 37.77 43.24 20.72
CA GLU A 130 37.61 44.14 19.59
C GLU A 130 36.76 43.57 18.44
N ASN A 131 36.60 42.26 18.34
CA ASN A 131 36.13 41.57 17.13
C ASN A 131 35.19 40.39 17.44
N ILE A 132 34.37 40.09 16.43
CA ILE A 132 33.54 38.90 16.35
C ILE A 132 34.24 37.90 15.44
N TRP A 133 34.24 36.64 15.84
CA TRP A 133 34.81 35.53 15.10
C TRP A 133 33.75 34.44 14.97
N VAL A 134 33.82 33.69 13.88
CA VAL A 134 33.03 32.48 13.67
C VAL A 134 33.99 31.33 13.39
N GLU A 135 33.75 30.18 14.00
CA GLU A 135 34.31 28.90 13.59
C GLU A 135 33.24 28.11 12.89
N VAL A 136 33.62 27.40 11.83
CA VAL A 136 32.80 26.33 11.26
C VAL A 136 33.67 25.08 11.31
N TRP A 137 33.26 24.11 12.11
CA TRP A 137 34.02 22.93 12.47
C TRP A 137 33.26 21.68 12.03
N ASN A 138 33.91 20.85 11.22
CA ASN A 138 33.37 19.57 10.79
C ASN A 138 33.86 18.47 11.75
N PRO A 139 32.99 17.88 12.60
CA PRO A 139 33.41 16.92 13.60
C PRO A 139 33.83 15.57 13.01
N SER A 140 33.20 15.15 11.91
CA SER A 140 33.43 13.85 11.25
C SER A 140 34.86 13.66 10.75
N ASN A 141 35.53 14.74 10.33
CA ASN A 141 36.91 14.73 9.82
C ASN A 141 37.86 15.66 10.59
N ASN A 142 37.35 16.36 11.59
CA ASN A 142 38.07 17.29 12.46
C ASN A 142 38.74 18.45 11.69
N ASP A 143 38.13 18.90 10.58
CA ASP A 143 38.53 20.10 9.84
C ASP A 143 37.80 21.34 10.37
N SER A 144 38.48 22.50 10.39
CA SER A 144 37.92 23.74 10.93
C SER A 144 38.36 24.95 10.12
N LYS A 145 37.39 25.80 9.77
CA LYS A 145 37.59 27.11 9.13
C LYS A 145 37.14 28.21 10.07
N TRP A 146 37.86 29.34 10.02
CA TRP A 146 37.55 30.49 10.87
C TRP A 146 37.72 31.79 10.14
N PHE A 147 36.81 32.72 10.41
CA PHE A 147 36.82 34.02 9.78
C PHE A 147 36.38 35.12 10.75
N LYS A 148 36.86 36.32 10.45
CA LYS A 148 36.60 37.53 11.24
C LYS A 148 35.37 38.24 10.69
N VAL A 149 34.46 38.63 11.56
CA VAL A 149 33.27 39.40 11.19
C VAL A 149 33.43 40.84 11.69
N THR A 150 33.53 41.77 10.73
CA THR A 150 33.80 43.20 11.02
C THR A 150 32.54 44.06 10.95
N GLY A 151 32.57 45.23 11.60
CA GLY A 151 31.53 46.27 11.49
C GLY A 151 30.67 46.46 12.74
N LYS A 152 30.58 45.43 13.59
CA LYS A 152 30.01 45.48 14.95
C LYS A 152 30.96 44.80 15.93
N LYS A 153 30.68 44.97 17.22
CA LYS A 153 31.35 44.27 18.32
C LYS A 153 30.33 43.36 19.01
N TRP A 154 30.79 42.48 19.89
CA TRP A 154 29.93 41.72 20.80
C TRP A 154 28.82 40.94 20.07
N GLY A 155 29.22 39.89 19.36
CA GLY A 155 28.31 38.85 18.91
C GLY A 155 27.60 38.25 20.11
N ARG A 156 26.29 38.13 20.01
CA ARG A 156 25.40 37.65 21.07
C ARG A 156 25.00 36.21 20.83
N ASP A 157 24.64 35.90 19.59
CA ASP A 157 24.02 34.64 19.19
C ASP A 157 24.24 34.39 17.68
N ILE A 158 24.08 33.15 17.24
CA ILE A 158 24.29 32.70 15.86
C ILE A 158 23.24 31.65 15.52
N THR A 159 22.81 31.60 14.26
CA THR A 159 21.93 30.53 13.74
C THR A 159 22.28 30.27 12.28
N CYS A 160 21.99 29.07 11.79
CA CYS A 160 22.21 28.58 10.46
C CYS A 160 20.87 28.24 9.82
N GLY A 161 20.72 28.58 8.55
CA GLY A 161 19.51 28.27 7.80
C GLY A 161 19.62 28.68 6.34
N ASP A 162 18.82 28.08 5.49
CA ASP A 162 18.71 28.35 4.06
C ASP A 162 17.92 29.65 3.81
N PHE A 163 18.54 30.79 4.11
CA PHE A 163 17.92 32.11 3.92
C PHE A 163 17.74 32.51 2.44
N ASN A 164 18.26 31.71 1.50
CA ASN A 164 18.29 32.02 0.08
C ASN A 164 17.47 31.05 -0.80
N GLY A 165 17.08 29.89 -0.26
CA GLY A 165 16.28 28.86 -0.91
C GLY A 165 17.07 27.95 -1.86
N ASP A 166 18.39 27.76 -1.64
CA ASP A 166 19.23 26.87 -2.47
C ASP A 166 19.53 25.50 -1.83
N GLY A 167 18.95 25.23 -0.65
CA GLY A 167 19.10 24.02 0.12
C GLY A 167 20.45 23.88 0.83
N ILE A 168 21.21 24.98 0.95
CA ILE A 168 22.48 25.05 1.66
C ILE A 168 22.42 26.18 2.68
N ASP A 169 22.83 25.88 3.91
CA ASP A 169 22.66 26.85 4.98
C ASP A 169 23.63 28.03 4.85
N GLU A 170 23.14 29.19 5.25
CA GLU A 170 23.91 30.37 5.56
C GLU A 170 24.05 30.57 7.07
N ILE A 171 24.88 31.53 7.48
CA ILE A 171 25.12 31.84 8.90
C ILE A 171 24.63 33.24 9.21
N ALA A 172 23.62 33.35 10.08
CA ALA A 172 23.11 34.61 10.62
C ALA A 172 23.74 34.93 11.98
N ILE A 173 24.25 36.16 12.14
CA ILE A 173 25.01 36.57 13.32
C ILE A 173 24.31 37.75 13.99
N LEU A 174 23.84 37.57 15.22
CA LEU A 174 23.30 38.64 16.06
C LEU A 174 24.43 39.36 16.79
N ALA A 175 24.53 40.68 16.64
CA ALA A 175 25.53 41.49 17.34
C ALA A 175 25.07 42.91 17.68
N GLY A 176 25.89 43.61 18.48
CA GLY A 176 25.68 45.03 18.77
C GLY A 176 26.51 45.55 19.94
N ASN A 177 25.86 46.27 20.86
CA ASN A 177 26.52 46.68 22.09
C ASN A 177 26.33 45.60 23.16
N TRP A 178 27.20 45.54 24.17
CA TRP A 178 27.17 44.52 25.23
C TRP A 178 25.79 44.33 25.90
N PHE A 179 24.99 45.40 25.99
CA PHE A 179 23.64 45.38 26.58
C PHE A 179 22.51 45.54 25.54
N SER A 180 22.82 45.51 24.25
CA SER A 180 21.86 45.77 23.16
C SER A 180 22.41 45.24 21.84
N ALA A 181 22.37 43.92 21.69
CA ALA A 181 22.50 43.29 20.38
C ALA A 181 21.21 43.57 19.60
N LYS A 182 21.32 44.02 18.35
CA LYS A 182 20.17 44.46 17.55
C LYS A 182 20.43 44.47 16.04
N TYR A 183 21.59 43.99 15.62
CA TYR A 183 21.98 43.94 14.23
C TYR A 183 22.22 42.49 13.83
N ILE A 184 21.75 42.12 12.66
CA ILE A 184 21.99 40.82 12.03
C ILE A 184 22.87 41.02 10.81
N LYS A 185 23.78 40.08 10.59
CA LYS A 185 24.57 39.95 9.37
C LYS A 185 24.53 38.50 8.92
N ILE A 186 24.33 38.29 7.61
CA ILE A 186 24.31 36.97 6.99
C ILE A 186 25.59 36.79 6.17
N VAL A 187 26.26 35.66 6.37
CA VAL A 187 27.48 35.26 5.67
C VAL A 187 27.37 33.82 5.21
N ASP A 188 28.15 33.45 4.18
CA ASP A 188 28.35 32.04 3.85
C ASP A 188 29.30 31.36 4.84
N ASN A 189 29.46 30.05 4.71
CA ASN A 189 30.37 29.24 5.52
C ASN A 189 31.87 29.59 5.37
N ASN A 190 32.24 30.44 4.40
CA ASN A 190 33.60 30.97 4.19
C ASN A 190 33.78 32.39 4.77
N GLY A 191 32.71 32.98 5.32
CA GLY A 191 32.69 34.33 5.86
C GLY A 191 32.49 35.43 4.81
N ASN A 192 32.17 35.08 3.56
CA ASN A 192 31.78 36.06 2.56
C ASN A 192 30.42 36.66 2.95
N THR A 193 30.31 37.98 2.85
CA THR A 193 29.07 38.66 3.21
C THR A 193 28.02 38.47 2.14
N ILE A 194 26.89 37.90 2.53
CA ILE A 194 25.68 37.80 1.69
C ILE A 194 24.77 39.00 1.97
N LYS A 195 24.48 39.26 3.26
CA LYS A 195 23.75 40.45 3.71
C LYS A 195 24.52 41.17 4.81
N ASP A 196 24.94 42.40 4.54
CA ASP A 196 25.65 43.20 5.55
C ASP A 196 24.72 43.72 6.64
N TRP A 197 25.29 44.15 7.78
CA TRP A 197 24.60 44.50 9.01
C TRP A 197 23.27 45.27 8.83
N GLN A 198 22.15 44.63 9.17
CA GLN A 198 20.81 45.23 9.21
C GLN A 198 20.29 45.32 10.65
N PRO A 199 19.56 46.37 11.04
CA PRO A 199 18.87 46.39 12.32
C PRO A 199 17.63 45.48 12.28
N ILE A 200 17.39 44.71 13.35
CA ILE A 200 16.20 43.83 13.47
C ILE A 200 14.91 44.65 13.59
N ASN A 201 14.97 45.79 14.29
CA ASN A 201 13.84 46.71 14.43
C ASN A 201 14.30 48.19 14.36
N PRO A 202 13.66 49.02 13.51
CA PRO A 202 13.99 50.43 13.34
C PRO A 202 13.39 51.35 14.42
N ALA A 203 12.41 50.90 15.21
CA ALA A 203 11.61 51.76 16.11
C ALA A 203 12.34 52.29 17.36
N GLY A 204 13.56 51.83 17.65
CA GLY A 204 14.42 52.46 18.66
C GLY A 204 14.06 52.13 20.12
N ASP A 205 13.18 51.17 20.37
CA ASP A 205 12.89 50.71 21.72
C ASP A 205 14.09 50.00 22.36
N HIS A 206 14.23 50.11 23.68
CA HIS A 206 15.24 49.43 24.50
C HIS A 206 14.97 47.92 24.62
N VAL A 207 14.58 47.27 23.53
CA VAL A 207 14.39 45.82 23.47
C VAL A 207 15.77 45.21 23.32
N SER A 208 16.17 44.43 24.32
CA SER A 208 17.39 43.63 24.23
C SER A 208 17.00 42.32 23.55
N TYR A 209 17.53 42.09 22.35
CA TYR A 209 17.39 40.83 21.63
C TYR A 209 18.38 39.84 22.22
N TYR A 210 17.92 38.65 22.57
CA TYR A 210 18.73 37.71 23.36
C TYR A 210 19.13 36.49 22.57
N ARG A 211 18.21 35.96 21.74
CA ARG A 211 18.36 34.73 20.99
C ARG A 211 17.80 34.84 19.59
N ILE A 212 18.38 34.12 18.65
CA ILE A 212 17.86 33.94 17.29
C ILE A 212 17.86 32.45 16.95
N ASP A 213 16.94 32.08 16.08
CA ASP A 213 17.02 30.82 15.37
C ASP A 213 16.47 30.95 13.95
N ALA A 214 16.60 29.92 13.13
CA ALA A 214 16.14 29.88 11.75
C ALA A 214 15.34 28.61 11.43
N GLY A 215 14.36 28.73 10.55
CA GLY A 215 13.56 27.61 10.06
C GLY A 215 12.45 28.07 9.11
N ASP A 216 11.94 27.15 8.29
CA ASP A 216 10.88 27.37 7.31
C ASP A 216 9.50 27.38 8.00
N VAL A 217 9.23 28.44 8.78
CA VAL A 217 8.05 28.50 9.65
C VAL A 217 6.77 28.80 8.86
N ASP A 218 6.87 29.36 7.66
CA ASP A 218 5.73 29.61 6.80
C ASP A 218 5.51 28.56 5.69
N GLY A 219 6.49 27.68 5.46
CA GLY A 219 6.43 26.52 4.57
C GLY A 219 6.62 26.87 3.11
N ASP A 220 7.41 27.89 2.79
CA ASP A 220 7.73 28.31 1.42
C ASP A 220 9.05 27.75 0.88
N GLY A 221 9.81 27.05 1.74
CA GLY A 221 11.11 26.44 1.44
C GLY A 221 12.30 27.40 1.58
N VAL A 222 12.12 28.56 2.20
CA VAL A 222 13.18 29.50 2.60
C VAL A 222 13.10 29.71 4.10
N ASP A 223 14.24 29.67 4.79
CA ASP A 223 14.22 29.82 6.24
C ASP A 223 13.96 31.27 6.67
N GLU A 224 13.02 31.44 7.59
CA GLU A 224 12.80 32.68 8.31
C GLU A 224 13.81 32.84 9.44
N LEU A 225 14.19 34.08 9.74
CA LEU A 225 14.88 34.39 10.99
C LEU A 225 13.88 34.67 12.11
N VAL A 226 13.87 33.81 13.12
CA VAL A 226 13.07 33.95 14.34
C VAL A 226 13.90 34.63 15.43
N VAL A 227 13.41 35.74 15.95
CA VAL A 227 14.15 36.56 16.92
C VAL A 227 13.41 36.68 18.23
N LEU A 228 14.02 36.17 19.31
CA LEU A 228 13.48 36.24 20.66
C LEU A 228 13.95 37.50 21.41
N THR A 229 12.99 38.14 22.07
CA THR A 229 13.21 39.31 22.93
C THR A 229 12.62 39.12 24.31
N THR A 230 12.80 40.10 25.20
CA THR A 230 12.14 40.08 26.50
C THR A 230 10.63 39.96 26.41
N ASN A 231 9.98 40.57 25.39
CA ASN A 231 8.52 40.77 25.39
C ASN A 231 7.82 40.18 24.15
N GLY A 232 8.56 39.55 23.24
CA GLY A 232 8.02 39.19 21.94
C GLY A 232 8.96 38.31 21.13
N ILE A 233 8.39 37.55 20.21
CA ILE A 233 9.07 36.87 19.10
C ILE A 233 8.80 37.66 17.83
N TYR A 234 9.82 37.88 17.02
CA TYR A 234 9.72 38.54 15.73
C TYR A 234 10.19 37.61 14.65
N ILE A 235 9.31 37.33 13.69
CA ILE A 235 9.60 36.49 12.54
C ILE A 235 9.98 37.42 11.38
N LYS A 236 11.10 37.12 10.75
CA LYS A 236 11.69 37.88 9.64
C LYS A 236 11.84 36.96 8.45
N ASP A 237 10.89 37.09 7.54
CA ASP A 237 10.91 36.47 6.22
C ASP A 237 11.81 37.29 5.27
N ASN A 238 12.32 36.63 4.22
CA ASN A 238 13.02 37.23 3.10
C ASN A 238 14.28 38.01 3.56
N VAL A 239 15.04 37.45 4.50
CA VAL A 239 16.12 38.16 5.20
C VAL A 239 17.22 38.66 4.23
N ILE A 240 17.46 37.93 3.15
CA ILE A 240 18.41 38.30 2.10
C ILE A 240 17.79 39.25 1.08
N SER A 241 16.64 38.91 0.50
CA SER A 241 16.02 39.63 -0.62
C SER A 241 15.31 40.93 -0.17
N GLY A 242 14.73 40.92 1.03
CA GLY A 242 13.95 41.99 1.65
C GLY A 242 14.77 42.97 2.50
N ASN A 243 14.06 43.83 3.23
CA ASN A 243 14.63 44.70 4.25
C ASN A 243 14.18 44.23 5.63
N PRO A 244 15.03 43.50 6.38
CA PRO A 244 14.69 42.93 7.69
C PRO A 244 14.23 43.97 8.72
N SER A 245 14.53 45.26 8.51
CA SER A 245 14.09 46.32 9.40
C SER A 245 12.61 46.70 9.22
N ASN A 246 12.04 46.58 8.02
CA ASN A 246 10.63 46.95 7.76
C ASN A 246 9.73 45.75 7.51
N ASP A 247 10.31 44.61 7.13
CA ASP A 247 9.60 43.37 6.80
C ASP A 247 9.55 42.49 8.06
N VAL A 248 8.82 42.96 9.08
CA VAL A 248 8.31 42.02 10.11
C VAL A 248 7.17 41.27 9.45
N SER A 249 7.34 39.98 9.14
CA SER A 249 6.23 39.15 8.65
C SER A 249 5.23 38.91 9.78
N LYS A 250 5.75 38.68 11.01
CA LYS A 250 4.95 38.47 12.20
C LYS A 250 5.62 38.96 13.48
N SER A 251 4.81 39.40 14.45
CA SER A 251 5.22 39.57 15.85
C SER A 251 4.26 38.83 16.76
N ILE A 252 4.80 38.04 17.68
CA ILE A 252 4.04 37.27 18.67
C ILE A 252 4.37 37.82 20.06
N ASP A 253 3.35 38.23 20.80
CA ASP A 253 3.51 38.71 22.17
C ASP A 253 3.70 37.52 23.12
N ILE A 254 4.75 37.56 23.95
CA ILE A 254 5.06 36.52 24.96
C ILE A 254 5.14 37.17 26.36
N ASP A 255 5.00 36.37 27.42
CA ASP A 255 4.71 36.85 28.78
C ASP A 255 5.88 37.54 29.53
N GLY A 256 7.01 37.78 28.87
CA GLY A 256 8.17 38.46 29.46
C GLY A 256 9.32 37.54 29.90
N LYS A 257 9.12 36.21 29.89
CA LYS A 257 9.97 35.26 30.65
C LYS A 257 10.57 34.16 29.81
N CYS A 258 11.09 34.50 28.64
CA CYS A 258 11.73 33.54 27.74
C CYS A 258 13.24 33.48 27.93
N VAL A 259 13.78 32.28 27.83
CA VAL A 259 15.20 31.94 27.98
C VAL A 259 15.81 31.74 26.60
N ASP A 260 15.14 30.95 25.76
CA ASP A 260 15.66 30.50 24.48
C ASP A 260 14.56 30.15 23.49
N VAL A 261 14.92 30.04 22.20
CA VAL A 261 14.01 29.71 21.10
C VAL A 261 14.68 28.71 20.17
N ALA A 262 13.91 27.75 19.63
CA ALA A 262 14.35 26.88 18.55
C ALA A 262 13.23 26.67 17.52
N CYS A 263 13.58 26.38 16.27
CA CYS A 263 12.67 26.12 15.16
C CYS A 263 12.90 24.70 14.63
N GLY A 264 11.85 23.98 14.29
CA GLY A 264 11.97 22.65 13.70
C GLY A 264 10.61 22.02 13.42
N ASN A 265 10.58 20.92 12.69
CA ASN A 265 9.36 20.22 12.26
C ASN A 265 8.78 19.41 13.42
N LEU A 266 8.15 20.07 14.39
CA LEU A 266 7.70 19.49 15.67
C LEU A 266 6.31 18.82 15.58
N ASN A 267 5.62 18.91 14.45
CA ASN A 267 4.31 18.32 14.26
C ASN A 267 4.22 17.38 13.02
N ASN A 268 5.36 17.15 12.35
CA ASN A 268 5.49 16.34 11.14
C ASN A 268 4.66 16.85 9.94
N ASP A 269 4.52 18.17 9.78
CA ASP A 269 3.81 18.81 8.66
C ASP A 269 4.72 19.53 7.65
N GLU A 270 6.04 19.35 7.78
CA GLU A 270 7.12 19.97 7.00
C GLU A 270 7.35 21.46 7.24
N LYS A 271 6.48 22.13 8.00
CA LYS A 271 6.73 23.50 8.43
C LYS A 271 7.42 23.46 9.76
N ASP A 272 8.34 24.40 9.95
CA ASP A 272 8.98 24.54 11.23
C ASP A 272 8.04 25.25 12.21
N GLU A 273 7.86 24.64 13.36
CA GLU A 273 7.26 25.26 14.53
C GLU A 273 8.29 26.03 15.33
N ILE A 274 7.80 27.00 16.10
CA ILE A 274 8.63 27.79 17.02
C ILE A 274 8.45 27.23 18.43
N ALA A 275 9.50 26.60 18.96
CA ALA A 275 9.58 26.18 20.35
C ALA A 275 10.18 27.29 21.22
N VAL A 276 9.45 27.70 22.25
CA VAL A 276 9.84 28.77 23.16
C VAL A 276 10.09 28.19 24.55
N LEU A 277 11.34 28.27 25.00
CA LEU A 277 11.71 27.91 26.35
C LEU A 277 11.53 29.13 27.27
N GLY A 278 10.71 28.99 28.31
CA GLY A 278 10.41 30.06 29.25
C GLY A 278 10.48 29.64 30.72
N TYR A 279 10.11 30.58 31.59
CA TYR A 279 10.08 30.37 33.04
C TYR A 279 8.80 30.89 33.68
N VAL A 280 7.93 30.02 34.20
CA VAL A 280 6.75 30.39 34.99
C VAL A 280 7.15 30.77 36.43
N GLY A 281 7.28 32.07 36.69
CA GLY A 281 7.29 32.62 38.05
C GLY A 281 8.68 32.71 38.69
N LYS A 282 8.85 32.26 39.94
CA LYS A 282 10.15 32.32 40.65
C LYS A 282 10.88 30.97 40.67
N TYR A 283 10.27 29.85 40.24
CA TYR A 283 10.82 28.46 40.38
C TYR A 283 10.33 27.39 39.36
N GLN A 284 9.81 27.72 38.16
CA GLN A 284 9.30 26.70 37.21
C GLN A 284 9.66 27.06 35.76
N ASP A 285 10.14 26.10 34.97
CA ASP A 285 10.35 26.26 33.52
C ASP A 285 9.04 26.03 32.76
N ASP A 286 8.92 26.46 31.51
CA ASP A 286 7.76 26.18 30.64
C ASP A 286 8.19 26.07 29.18
N ILE A 287 7.40 25.37 28.37
CA ILE A 287 7.63 25.22 26.94
C ILE A 287 6.32 25.44 26.18
N GLU A 288 6.38 26.29 25.17
CA GLU A 288 5.27 26.56 24.26
C GLU A 288 5.74 26.31 22.83
N ILE A 289 5.00 25.48 22.09
CA ILE A 289 5.19 25.25 20.66
C ILE A 289 4.13 26.05 19.92
N LEU A 290 4.58 26.92 19.02
CA LEU A 290 3.76 27.89 18.33
C LEU A 290 3.86 27.69 16.82
N ASP A 291 2.74 27.88 16.12
CA ASP A 291 2.79 28.10 14.67
C ASP A 291 3.31 29.52 14.36
N VAL A 292 3.63 29.80 13.09
CA VAL A 292 3.98 31.16 12.59
C VAL A 292 2.94 32.22 12.97
N ASN A 293 1.69 31.82 13.27
CA ASN A 293 0.65 32.73 13.67
C ASN A 293 0.62 33.09 15.15
N GLY A 294 1.43 32.43 15.98
CA GLY A 294 1.42 32.54 17.44
C GLY A 294 0.30 31.73 18.10
N ASN A 295 -0.34 30.81 17.37
CA ASN A 295 -1.25 29.84 17.97
C ASN A 295 -0.44 28.75 18.67
N ILE A 296 -0.77 28.47 19.93
CA ILE A 296 -0.15 27.39 20.68
C ILE A 296 -0.67 26.05 20.15
N LEU A 297 0.22 25.25 19.56
CA LEU A 297 -0.06 23.90 19.09
C LEU A 297 0.08 22.89 20.23
N SER A 298 1.18 22.99 20.99
CA SER A 298 1.46 22.14 22.14
C SER A 298 2.15 22.93 23.26
N LYS A 299 2.04 22.43 24.50
CA LYS A 299 2.73 22.99 25.67
C LYS A 299 2.81 21.99 26.81
N TRP A 300 3.73 22.22 27.74
CA TRP A 300 3.78 21.42 28.97
C TRP A 300 2.54 21.63 29.84
N LYS A 301 1.85 20.53 30.13
CA LYS A 301 0.70 20.52 31.06
C LYS A 301 1.15 20.60 32.51
N ASN A 302 2.27 19.95 32.85
CA ASN A 302 2.88 19.94 34.17
C ASN A 302 4.39 20.13 34.01
N PRO A 303 4.89 21.38 34.03
CA PRO A 303 6.32 21.61 33.91
C PRO A 303 7.09 20.96 35.06
N PRO A 304 8.30 20.43 34.81
CA PRO A 304 9.13 19.85 35.86
C PRO A 304 9.51 20.91 36.92
N ASP A 305 9.40 20.55 38.20
CA ASP A 305 9.79 21.45 39.29
C ASP A 305 11.32 21.55 39.36
N LYS A 306 11.85 22.77 39.16
CA LYS A 306 13.22 23.20 39.55
C LYS A 306 14.36 22.53 38.78
N LEU A 307 14.31 22.54 37.46
CA LEU A 307 15.48 22.29 36.65
C LEU A 307 16.19 23.64 36.33
N GLY A 308 15.57 24.59 35.66
CA GLY A 308 16.27 25.77 35.17
C GLY A 308 17.03 25.43 33.90
N TYR A 309 16.27 25.06 32.88
CA TYR A 309 16.82 24.88 31.54
C TYR A 309 17.38 26.20 31.03
N SER A 310 18.50 26.12 30.32
CA SER A 310 19.27 27.28 29.87
C SER A 310 19.36 27.40 28.36
N ALA A 311 19.08 26.32 27.63
CA ALA A 311 19.06 26.31 26.17
C ALA A 311 18.12 25.22 25.62
N ILE A 312 17.64 25.44 24.41
CA ILE A 312 16.78 24.53 23.64
C ILE A 312 17.33 24.38 22.21
N ALA A 313 17.21 23.18 21.63
CA ALA A 313 17.44 22.91 20.22
C ALA A 313 16.40 21.90 19.72
N THR A 314 16.30 21.75 18.41
CA THR A 314 15.43 20.80 17.70
C THR A 314 16.28 19.88 16.83
N GLY A 315 15.84 18.64 16.59
CA GLY A 315 16.45 17.75 15.59
C GLY A 315 15.84 16.35 15.65
N ASP A 316 15.95 15.59 14.56
CA ASP A 316 15.37 14.24 14.43
C ASP A 316 16.33 13.20 15.01
N LEU A 317 16.07 12.79 16.26
CA LEU A 317 16.95 11.93 17.06
C LEU A 317 16.52 10.45 17.05
N ASP A 318 15.24 10.12 16.83
CA ASP A 318 14.79 8.72 16.67
C ASP A 318 14.35 8.29 15.27
N ARG A 319 14.54 9.16 14.28
CA ARG A 319 14.47 8.83 12.86
C ARG A 319 13.04 8.57 12.39
N ASP A 320 12.07 9.33 12.87
CA ASP A 320 10.69 9.31 12.39
C ASP A 320 10.22 10.55 11.62
N GLY A 321 11.10 11.53 11.45
CA GLY A 321 10.91 12.63 10.52
C GLY A 321 10.30 13.88 11.12
N ASP A 322 9.78 13.82 12.34
CA ASP A 322 9.61 15.01 13.18
C ASP A 322 10.83 15.26 14.06
N ASP A 323 11.01 16.51 14.44
CA ASP A 323 12.10 16.91 15.29
C ASP A 323 11.71 16.74 16.77
N GLU A 324 12.65 16.22 17.56
CA GLU A 324 12.59 16.25 19.01
C GLU A 324 13.05 17.59 19.57
N LEU A 325 12.52 17.97 20.73
CA LEU A 325 13.09 19.02 21.56
C LEU A 325 14.23 18.49 22.42
N VAL A 326 15.37 19.16 22.34
CA VAL A 326 16.55 18.92 23.17
C VAL A 326 16.69 20.06 24.16
N LEU A 327 16.68 19.72 25.44
CA LEU A 327 16.68 20.69 26.53
C LEU A 327 17.93 20.53 27.38
N MET A 328 18.68 21.62 27.54
CA MET A 328 19.85 21.63 28.40
C MET A 328 19.55 22.24 29.76
N TYR A 329 19.77 21.46 30.80
CA TYR A 329 19.67 21.89 32.20
C TYR A 329 21.00 22.42 32.73
N HIS A 330 20.91 23.54 33.46
CA HIS A 330 22.01 24.08 34.25
C HIS A 330 21.72 24.01 35.76
N GLY A 331 22.34 23.05 36.45
CA GLY A 331 22.12 22.80 37.88
C GLY A 331 22.96 23.58 38.87
N THR A 332 22.67 23.42 40.17
CA THR A 332 23.60 23.82 41.23
C THR A 332 24.83 22.94 41.19
N TYR A 333 25.86 23.48 40.56
CA TYR A 333 27.28 23.15 40.68
C TYR A 333 27.60 21.85 41.46
N PRO A 334 28.11 20.80 40.80
CA PRO A 334 28.28 20.62 39.36
C PRO A 334 27.34 19.57 38.74
N SER A 335 26.70 19.91 37.62
CA SER A 335 26.06 18.97 36.67
C SER A 335 25.48 19.73 35.48
N CYS A 336 25.79 19.28 34.26
CA CYS A 336 25.10 19.63 33.02
C CYS A 336 24.35 18.39 32.54
N LYS A 337 23.07 18.56 32.19
CA LYS A 337 22.23 17.47 31.70
C LYS A 337 21.54 17.87 30.42
N VAL A 338 21.35 16.90 29.55
CA VAL A 338 20.51 17.02 28.35
C VAL A 338 19.31 16.11 28.53
N GLU A 339 18.17 16.57 28.08
CA GLU A 339 16.90 15.88 28.10
C GLU A 339 16.25 15.99 26.72
N ILE A 340 15.70 14.88 26.23
CA ILE A 340 15.04 14.79 24.93
C ILE A 340 13.54 14.63 25.16
N TRP A 341 12.73 15.36 24.39
CA TRP A 341 11.28 15.32 24.45
C TRP A 341 10.68 15.39 23.04
N ASP A 342 9.84 14.41 22.70
CA ASP A 342 9.06 14.38 21.46
C ASP A 342 7.63 14.92 21.74
N PRO A 343 7.16 15.92 20.98
CA PRO A 343 5.83 16.53 21.10
C PRO A 343 4.64 15.69 20.60
N LEU A 344 4.84 14.77 19.65
CA LEU A 344 3.80 14.02 18.97
C LEU A 344 3.42 12.72 19.67
N ASP A 345 4.32 12.11 20.43
CA ASP A 345 3.98 10.91 21.19
C ASP A 345 3.19 11.27 22.48
N ASN A 346 1.88 11.08 22.38
CA ASN A 346 0.91 11.31 23.44
C ASN A 346 0.95 10.26 24.57
N ASP A 347 1.66 9.14 24.36
CA ASP A 347 1.79 8.02 25.29
C ASP A 347 3.10 8.04 26.10
N ASN A 348 3.93 9.10 25.95
CA ASN A 348 5.21 9.40 26.63
C ASN A 348 6.44 8.77 25.91
N PRO A 349 7.10 9.47 24.96
CA PRO A 349 8.02 8.88 23.98
C PRO A 349 9.40 8.50 24.50
N TYR A 350 9.95 9.32 25.38
CA TYR A 350 11.24 9.05 26.01
C TYR A 350 11.02 9.05 27.52
N PRO A 351 11.58 8.11 28.28
CA PRO A 351 11.53 8.17 29.73
C PRO A 351 12.45 9.29 30.22
N HIS A 352 12.14 10.58 29.98
CA HIS A 352 12.98 11.73 30.37
C HIS A 352 14.45 11.34 30.24
N ASN A 353 14.89 10.94 29.04
CA ASN A 353 16.22 10.36 28.86
C ASN A 353 17.24 11.44 29.20
N THR A 354 17.65 11.40 30.46
CA THR A 354 18.42 12.47 31.07
C THR A 354 19.85 12.02 31.05
N TYR A 355 20.63 12.64 30.18
CA TYR A 355 22.04 12.32 30.02
C TYR A 355 22.86 13.29 30.85
N ASN A 356 23.69 12.76 31.76
CA ASN A 356 24.69 13.58 32.43
C ASN A 356 25.83 13.83 31.46
N ILE A 357 25.97 15.06 30.98
CA ILE A 357 26.97 15.41 29.96
C ILE A 357 28.26 15.92 30.61
N GLY A 358 28.13 16.58 31.77
CA GLY A 358 29.24 17.16 32.52
C GLY A 358 29.72 16.30 33.68
N SER A 359 31.03 16.39 33.96
CA SER A 359 31.63 16.00 35.24
C SER A 359 31.49 17.15 36.27
N ASP A 360 32.07 16.97 37.46
CA ASP A 360 32.08 18.00 38.50
C ASP A 360 32.73 19.34 38.07
N GLU A 361 33.37 19.37 36.90
CA GLU A 361 34.22 20.48 36.44
C GLU A 361 33.65 21.21 35.20
N TYR A 362 32.50 20.78 34.67
CA TYR A 362 31.96 21.28 33.39
C TYR A 362 30.59 21.97 33.49
N PHE A 363 30.43 23.06 32.73
CA PHE A 363 29.22 23.87 32.65
C PHE A 363 28.74 24.03 31.19
N GLY A 364 27.51 23.64 30.87
CA GLY A 364 26.91 23.84 29.54
C GLY A 364 26.42 25.28 29.33
N TYR A 365 26.66 25.83 28.14
CA TYR A 365 26.30 27.21 27.77
C TYR A 365 25.21 27.28 26.71
N ASP A 366 25.27 26.39 25.72
CA ASP A 366 24.39 26.39 24.57
C ASP A 366 24.39 24.99 23.91
N ILE A 367 23.39 24.69 23.09
CA ILE A 367 23.22 23.40 22.43
C ILE A 367 22.79 23.54 20.97
N ALA A 368 23.10 22.54 20.16
CA ALA A 368 22.65 22.43 18.77
C ALA A 368 22.48 20.94 18.42
N CYS A 369 21.66 20.64 17.42
CA CYS A 369 21.51 19.30 16.88
C CYS A 369 21.85 19.26 15.39
N GLY A 370 22.21 18.07 14.90
CA GLY A 370 22.47 17.82 13.49
C GLY A 370 23.28 16.55 13.29
N ASP A 371 23.39 16.07 12.06
CA ASP A 371 24.24 14.92 11.72
C ASP A 371 25.70 15.37 11.74
N PHE A 372 26.45 14.99 12.77
CA PHE A 372 27.85 15.35 12.96
C PHE A 372 28.81 14.22 12.61
N ASP A 373 28.30 12.99 12.43
CA ASP A 373 29.11 11.80 12.15
C ASP A 373 29.02 11.25 10.72
N ASN A 374 28.15 11.83 9.89
CA ASN A 374 27.88 11.52 8.50
C ASN A 374 27.28 10.11 8.29
N ASP A 375 26.45 9.63 9.21
CA ASP A 375 25.74 8.35 9.09
C ASP A 375 24.33 8.44 8.47
N SER A 376 23.81 9.66 8.31
CA SER A 376 22.57 9.92 7.56
C SER A 376 22.69 9.52 6.09
N ILE A 377 21.60 9.02 5.50
CA ILE A 377 21.60 8.49 4.13
C ILE A 377 20.82 9.44 3.22
N PHE A 378 21.38 9.79 2.06
CA PHE A 378 20.76 10.68 1.09
C PHE A 378 20.44 9.97 -0.23
N GLY A 379 19.30 10.32 -0.82
CA GLY A 379 18.85 9.92 -2.14
C GLY A 379 18.78 11.12 -3.08
N LYS A 380 19.29 11.00 -4.30
CA LYS A 380 19.22 12.03 -5.35
C LYS A 380 18.37 11.56 -6.52
N TYR A 381 17.41 12.38 -6.93
CA TYR A 381 16.60 12.13 -8.10
C TYR A 381 17.47 12.08 -9.35
N THR A 382 17.28 11.06 -10.18
CA THR A 382 18.13 10.82 -11.35
C THR A 382 17.65 11.56 -12.61
N GLY A 383 16.56 12.33 -12.52
CA GLY A 383 15.88 12.93 -13.68
C GLY A 383 15.09 11.92 -14.52
N LYS A 384 14.94 10.68 -14.05
CA LYS A 384 14.24 9.61 -14.77
C LYS A 384 12.95 9.25 -14.05
N SER A 385 11.84 9.45 -14.72
CA SER A 385 10.54 8.91 -14.35
C SER A 385 9.97 8.04 -15.47
N LYS A 386 8.95 7.24 -15.16
CA LYS A 386 8.10 6.58 -16.15
C LYS A 386 6.81 6.06 -15.53
N THR A 387 5.83 5.89 -16.39
CA THR A 387 4.64 5.10 -16.13
C THR A 387 4.95 3.60 -16.26
N ALA A 388 4.53 2.81 -15.28
CA ALA A 388 4.62 1.35 -15.31
C ALA A 388 3.35 0.72 -14.77
N THR A 389 2.89 -0.37 -15.40
CA THR A 389 1.66 -1.08 -14.99
C THR A 389 2.01 -2.48 -14.54
N THR A 390 1.58 -2.86 -13.34
CA THR A 390 1.89 -4.17 -12.75
C THR A 390 1.30 -5.32 -13.55
N ASP A 391 1.82 -6.52 -13.31
CA ASP A 391 1.19 -7.76 -13.76
C ASP A 391 -0.23 -7.92 -13.18
N PRO A 392 -1.11 -8.68 -13.85
CA PRO A 392 -2.48 -8.93 -13.36
C PRO A 392 -2.44 -9.80 -12.11
N TYR A 393 -2.57 -9.21 -10.92
CA TYR A 393 -2.63 -9.98 -9.68
C TYR A 393 -4.05 -10.48 -9.41
N PRO A 394 -4.26 -11.77 -9.06
CA PRO A 394 -5.59 -12.30 -8.84
C PRO A 394 -6.21 -11.77 -7.54
N VAL A 395 -7.49 -11.41 -7.60
CA VAL A 395 -8.27 -10.89 -6.47
C VAL A 395 -9.40 -11.87 -6.11
N VAL A 396 -10.12 -12.37 -7.11
CA VAL A 396 -11.18 -13.37 -6.94
C VAL A 396 -11.06 -14.46 -7.98
N VAL A 397 -11.08 -15.72 -7.55
CA VAL A 397 -11.23 -16.89 -8.42
C VAL A 397 -12.65 -17.42 -8.27
N MET A 398 -13.36 -17.56 -9.39
CA MET A 398 -14.74 -18.02 -9.44
C MET A 398 -14.81 -19.34 -10.19
N TYR A 399 -15.08 -20.42 -9.47
CA TYR A 399 -15.52 -21.66 -10.08
C TYR A 399 -16.95 -21.50 -10.58
N TRP A 400 -17.34 -22.24 -11.62
CA TRP A 400 -18.75 -22.38 -11.95
C TRP A 400 -19.48 -23.19 -10.86
N PRO A 401 -20.78 -22.94 -10.64
CA PRO A 401 -21.61 -23.84 -9.84
C PRO A 401 -21.56 -25.25 -10.45
N PRO A 402 -21.61 -26.32 -9.63
CA PRO A 402 -21.48 -27.69 -10.10
C PRO A 402 -22.68 -28.02 -10.97
N CYS A 403 -22.57 -27.84 -12.28
CA CYS A 403 -23.64 -28.05 -13.24
C CYS A 403 -23.35 -29.26 -14.13
N LYS A 404 -24.38 -29.85 -14.72
CA LYS A 404 -24.28 -30.97 -15.64
C LYS A 404 -24.37 -30.47 -17.07
N LYS A 405 -23.38 -30.85 -17.89
CA LYS A 405 -23.39 -30.61 -19.34
C LYS A 405 -24.72 -31.00 -20.00
N GLY A 406 -25.35 -30.06 -20.70
CA GLY A 406 -26.64 -30.24 -21.38
C GLY A 406 -27.83 -30.47 -20.43
N GLY A 407 -27.68 -30.15 -19.14
CA GLY A 407 -28.70 -30.28 -18.12
C GLY A 407 -29.07 -28.93 -17.54
N ASN A 408 -28.25 -28.44 -16.61
CA ASN A 408 -28.41 -27.16 -15.92
C ASN A 408 -27.19 -26.24 -16.11
N ASP A 409 -26.58 -26.29 -17.29
CA ASP A 409 -25.38 -25.53 -17.67
C ASP A 409 -25.71 -24.33 -18.57
N ASP A 410 -26.93 -23.79 -18.47
CA ASP A 410 -27.33 -22.53 -19.14
C ASP A 410 -26.61 -21.35 -18.49
N PHE A 411 -25.81 -20.64 -19.28
CA PHE A 411 -25.02 -19.50 -18.84
C PHE A 411 -25.86 -18.36 -18.23
N TYR A 412 -27.11 -18.15 -18.66
CA TYR A 412 -27.92 -17.05 -18.13
C TYR A 412 -28.39 -17.30 -16.69
N ASP A 413 -28.54 -18.58 -16.33
CA ASP A 413 -29.10 -19.02 -15.05
C ASP A 413 -28.05 -19.71 -14.15
N THR A 414 -26.95 -20.19 -14.72
CA THR A 414 -25.85 -20.85 -14.03
C THR A 414 -24.60 -20.01 -14.07
N TYR A 415 -24.24 -19.42 -12.92
CA TYR A 415 -23.10 -18.52 -12.80
C TYR A 415 -22.69 -18.33 -11.34
N SER A 416 -21.47 -17.87 -11.15
CA SER A 416 -20.96 -17.37 -9.87
C SER A 416 -20.66 -15.89 -10.01
N ALA A 417 -20.85 -15.15 -8.93
CA ALA A 417 -20.70 -13.70 -8.91
C ALA A 417 -20.27 -13.17 -7.54
N TYR A 418 -19.73 -11.96 -7.53
CA TYR A 418 -19.49 -11.20 -6.30
C TYR A 418 -19.85 -9.72 -6.48
N ALA A 419 -20.15 -9.04 -5.35
CA ALA A 419 -20.66 -7.67 -5.18
C ALA A 419 -22.19 -7.53 -5.03
N GLU A 420 -22.98 -7.20 -6.05
CA GLU A 420 -24.46 -6.99 -5.95
C GLU A 420 -25.25 -7.91 -6.91
N PHE A 421 -25.75 -9.04 -6.41
CA PHE A 421 -26.46 -10.05 -7.19
C PHE A 421 -27.97 -9.74 -7.39
N ARG A 422 -28.58 -8.84 -6.60
CA ARG A 422 -30.03 -8.51 -6.60
C ARG A 422 -30.27 -7.01 -6.41
N SER A 423 -30.16 -6.17 -7.44
CA SER A 423 -30.34 -4.72 -7.27
C SER A 423 -31.77 -4.37 -6.80
N TYR A 424 -31.95 -3.53 -5.76
CA TYR A 424 -32.97 -2.45 -5.66
C TYR A 424 -32.89 -1.59 -4.37
N LYS A 425 -31.93 -1.81 -3.48
CA LYS A 425 -31.58 -0.83 -2.43
C LYS A 425 -30.08 -0.62 -2.40
N LYS A 426 -29.67 0.58 -2.80
CA LYS A 426 -28.31 1.09 -2.68
C LYS A 426 -28.03 1.35 -1.19
N SER A 427 -27.25 0.51 -0.53
CA SER A 427 -26.44 0.95 0.61
C SER A 427 -25.10 1.44 0.07
N GLU A 428 -24.52 2.42 0.74
CA GLU A 428 -23.20 2.94 0.38
C GLU A 428 -22.15 1.84 0.67
N SER A 429 -21.31 1.54 -0.33
CA SER A 429 -20.12 0.65 -0.31
C SER A 429 -20.33 -0.84 0.05
N ASN A 430 -20.82 -1.65 -0.89
CA ASN A 430 -20.86 -3.12 -0.80
C ASN A 430 -20.01 -3.78 -1.91
N SER A 431 -18.72 -4.05 -1.66
CA SER A 431 -17.86 -4.84 -2.57
C SER A 431 -16.54 -5.28 -1.93
N VAL A 432 -15.81 -6.17 -2.62
CA VAL A 432 -14.38 -6.42 -2.36
C VAL A 432 -13.61 -5.24 -2.95
N ALA A 433 -12.95 -4.50 -2.06
CA ALA A 433 -12.11 -3.37 -2.38
C ALA A 433 -10.66 -3.82 -2.51
N VAL A 434 -9.96 -3.31 -3.52
CA VAL A 434 -8.50 -3.33 -3.53
C VAL A 434 -8.02 -1.93 -3.33
N GLU A 435 -7.09 -1.81 -2.39
CA GLU A 435 -6.41 -0.57 -2.07
C GLU A 435 -4.99 -0.62 -2.62
N ALA A 436 -4.69 0.33 -3.52
CA ALA A 436 -3.33 0.58 -3.98
C ALA A 436 -2.77 1.82 -3.29
N THR A 437 -1.53 1.71 -2.79
CA THR A 437 -0.85 2.72 -1.99
C THR A 437 0.55 3.04 -2.57
N TYR A 438 1.23 4.03 -1.99
CA TYR A 438 2.62 4.34 -2.34
C TYR A 438 3.57 3.18 -2.03
N ALA A 439 4.57 3.00 -2.89
CA ALA A 439 5.59 1.99 -2.70
C ALA A 439 6.99 2.53 -2.93
N LEU A 440 7.97 1.84 -2.36
CA LEU A 440 9.37 1.99 -2.71
C LEU A 440 9.89 0.71 -3.34
N SER A 441 10.61 0.82 -4.44
CA SER A 441 11.21 -0.29 -5.17
C SER A 441 12.74 -0.16 -5.21
N PHE A 442 13.47 -1.25 -4.91
CA PHE A 442 14.90 -1.24 -4.65
C PHE A 442 15.68 -2.38 -5.31
N GLU A 443 16.96 -2.11 -5.58
CA GLU A 443 17.92 -3.15 -5.92
C GLU A 443 18.51 -3.82 -4.67
N GLY A 444 17.96 -4.99 -4.32
CA GLY A 444 18.42 -5.76 -3.16
C GLY A 444 18.03 -5.11 -1.83
N LYS A 445 18.49 -5.71 -0.71
CA LYS A 445 18.00 -5.34 0.64
C LYS A 445 18.70 -4.07 1.11
N LEU A 446 17.91 -3.12 1.64
CA LEU A 446 18.40 -1.93 2.29
C LEU A 446 18.14 -2.04 3.79
N PRO A 447 19.18 -2.19 4.62
CA PRO A 447 19.03 -2.47 6.05
C PRO A 447 18.54 -1.28 6.88
N PHE A 448 18.64 -0.06 6.35
CA PHE A 448 18.24 1.18 7.04
C PHE A 448 16.75 1.52 6.89
N LEU A 449 16.01 0.84 5.99
CA LEU A 449 14.58 1.09 5.82
C LEU A 449 13.80 0.49 6.99
N THR A 450 13.26 1.36 7.83
CA THR A 450 12.37 1.03 8.94
C THR A 450 10.94 1.47 8.60
N SER A 451 9.98 1.16 9.49
CA SER A 451 8.61 1.68 9.35
C SER A 451 8.54 3.21 9.53
N LYS A 452 9.40 3.77 10.41
CA LYS A 452 9.49 5.21 10.67
C LYS A 452 9.91 5.99 9.41
N VAL A 453 11.02 5.58 8.78
CA VAL A 453 11.47 6.10 7.47
C VAL A 453 10.38 6.00 6.39
N GLY A 454 9.57 4.93 6.42
CA GLY A 454 8.46 4.78 5.48
C GLY A 454 7.32 5.78 5.70
N ILE A 455 7.03 6.15 6.95
CA ILE A 455 6.03 7.15 7.30
C ILE A 455 6.52 8.55 6.88
N GLU A 456 7.77 8.88 7.15
CA GLU A 456 8.38 10.15 6.73
C GLU A 456 8.29 10.33 5.20
N MET A 457 8.74 9.33 4.43
CA MET A 457 8.64 9.39 2.97
C MET A 457 7.20 9.52 2.50
N LYS A 458 6.25 8.88 3.19
CA LYS A 458 4.83 9.01 2.87
C LYS A 458 4.37 10.45 3.08
N ASN A 459 4.64 11.04 4.26
CA ASN A 459 4.28 12.42 4.56
C ASN A 459 4.89 13.33 3.48
N LYS A 460 6.18 13.14 3.14
CA LYS A 460 6.84 13.92 2.08
C LYS A 460 6.14 13.91 0.74
N ILE A 461 5.68 12.73 0.34
CA ILE A 461 4.92 12.56 -0.89
C ILE A 461 3.55 13.25 -0.78
N GLU A 462 2.85 13.08 0.34
CA GLU A 462 1.51 13.66 0.55
C GLU A 462 1.55 15.18 0.57
N HIS A 463 2.58 15.79 1.17
CA HIS A 463 2.83 17.23 1.11
C HIS A 463 3.15 17.70 -0.31
N THR A 464 4.08 17.02 -1.00
CA THR A 464 4.47 17.37 -2.38
C THR A 464 3.28 17.42 -3.35
N TYR A 465 2.27 16.58 -3.13
CA TYR A 465 1.06 16.53 -3.96
C TYR A 465 -0.19 17.10 -3.28
N GLU A 466 -0.08 17.67 -2.09
CA GLU A 466 -1.18 18.17 -1.25
C GLU A 466 -2.37 17.18 -1.12
N THR A 467 -2.08 15.87 -1.15
CA THR A 467 -3.09 14.82 -1.28
C THR A 467 -2.59 13.49 -0.72
N SER A 468 -3.47 12.75 -0.02
CA SER A 468 -3.25 11.35 0.28
C SER A 468 -3.82 10.47 -0.84
N TYR A 469 -3.01 9.52 -1.34
CA TYR A 469 -3.43 8.57 -2.37
C TYR A 469 -3.70 7.19 -1.77
N GLU A 470 -4.98 6.86 -1.66
CA GLU A 470 -5.46 5.49 -1.52
C GLU A 470 -6.50 5.26 -2.63
N ILE A 471 -6.15 4.42 -3.61
CA ILE A 471 -7.10 4.08 -4.69
C ILE A 471 -7.85 2.84 -4.26
N THR A 472 -9.12 3.03 -3.88
CA THR A 472 -10.05 1.94 -3.61
C THR A 472 -10.95 1.71 -4.82
N TYR A 473 -10.91 0.51 -5.39
CA TYR A 473 -11.82 0.13 -6.49
C TYR A 473 -13.00 -0.72 -6.00
N MET A 474 -14.19 -0.47 -6.54
CA MET A 474 -15.39 -1.27 -6.28
C MET A 474 -16.02 -1.72 -7.60
N THR A 475 -16.17 -3.02 -7.84
CA THR A 475 -16.95 -3.53 -9.00
C THR A 475 -17.53 -4.92 -8.75
N GLY A 476 -18.69 -5.18 -9.35
CA GLY A 476 -19.31 -6.50 -9.39
C GLY A 476 -19.04 -7.25 -10.68
N TYR A 477 -18.68 -8.52 -10.56
CA TYR A 477 -18.41 -9.41 -11.69
C TYR A 477 -19.13 -10.74 -11.55
N LYS A 478 -19.31 -11.40 -12.70
CA LYS A 478 -19.85 -12.75 -12.81
C LYS A 478 -19.05 -13.57 -13.81
N THR A 479 -19.16 -14.90 -13.72
CA THR A 479 -18.68 -15.81 -14.77
C THR A 479 -19.38 -15.47 -16.11
N ALA A 480 -18.74 -15.83 -17.23
CA ALA A 480 -19.26 -15.61 -18.60
C ALA A 480 -19.53 -16.93 -19.34
N GLU A 481 -20.07 -16.90 -20.57
CA GLU A 481 -20.57 -18.08 -21.32
C GLU A 481 -19.57 -19.24 -21.45
N LYS A 482 -18.26 -18.94 -21.52
CA LYS A 482 -17.24 -19.98 -21.55
C LYS A 482 -17.20 -20.71 -20.21
N LYS A 483 -17.50 -22.01 -20.22
CA LYS A 483 -17.54 -22.91 -19.06
C LYS A 483 -16.13 -23.27 -18.58
N ASP A 484 -15.51 -22.34 -17.87
CA ASP A 484 -14.15 -22.41 -17.37
C ASP A 484 -14.08 -21.64 -16.04
N VAL A 485 -12.97 -21.77 -15.32
CA VAL A 485 -12.70 -20.96 -14.13
C VAL A 485 -12.45 -19.51 -14.57
N TYR A 486 -13.02 -18.55 -13.84
CA TYR A 486 -12.77 -17.13 -14.06
C TYR A 486 -11.86 -16.60 -12.97
N VAL A 487 -10.92 -15.76 -13.36
CA VAL A 487 -9.99 -15.08 -12.48
C VAL A 487 -10.18 -13.59 -12.69
N ILE A 488 -10.62 -12.93 -11.63
CA ILE A 488 -10.64 -11.48 -11.54
C ILE A 488 -9.26 -11.06 -11.11
N THR A 489 -8.66 -10.19 -11.90
CA THR A 489 -7.32 -9.71 -11.65
C THR A 489 -7.28 -8.20 -11.69
N GLU A 490 -6.27 -7.64 -11.05
CA GLU A 490 -6.05 -6.21 -11.06
C GLU A 490 -4.64 -5.87 -11.44
N ARG A 491 -4.48 -4.69 -12.06
CA ARG A 491 -3.20 -4.10 -12.41
C ARG A 491 -3.21 -2.65 -11.97
N THR A 492 -2.17 -2.25 -11.25
CA THR A 492 -2.00 -0.86 -10.87
C THR A 492 -1.02 -0.20 -11.82
N THR A 493 -1.37 0.98 -12.30
CA THR A 493 -0.45 1.87 -13.01
C THR A 493 0.17 2.83 -12.00
N TYR A 494 1.50 2.80 -11.94
CA TYR A 494 2.32 3.68 -11.11
C TYR A 494 3.06 4.68 -11.98
N GLU A 495 3.18 5.91 -11.50
CA GLU A 495 4.25 6.82 -11.91
C GLU A 495 5.45 6.58 -10.99
N GLN A 496 6.55 6.13 -11.59
CA GLN A 496 7.76 5.73 -10.86
C GLN A 496 8.84 6.79 -11.05
N TYR A 497 9.47 7.21 -9.95
CA TYR A 497 10.54 8.21 -9.94
C TYR A 497 11.82 7.56 -9.44
N LYS A 498 12.88 7.58 -10.25
CA LYS A 498 14.12 6.89 -9.91
C LYS A 498 15.08 7.81 -9.16
N TYR A 499 15.51 7.35 -8.00
CA TYR A 499 16.50 7.97 -7.13
C TYR A 499 17.76 7.09 -7.01
N LYS A 500 18.88 7.72 -6.63
CA LYS A 500 20.16 7.06 -6.38
C LYS A 500 20.65 7.43 -4.99
N ILE A 501 21.03 6.45 -4.19
CA ILE A 501 21.69 6.68 -2.90
C ILE A 501 23.08 7.27 -3.17
N ILE A 502 23.41 8.41 -2.57
CA ILE A 502 24.66 9.14 -2.88
C ILE A 502 25.76 8.95 -1.84
N ASN A 503 25.43 8.57 -0.60
CA ASN A 503 26.40 8.38 0.48
C ASN A 503 26.14 7.08 1.28
N GLY A 504 26.97 6.83 2.31
CA GLY A 504 26.87 5.65 3.17
C GLY A 504 27.20 4.31 2.49
N PRO A 505 27.02 3.18 3.20
CA PRO A 505 27.41 1.85 2.72
C PRO A 505 26.67 1.36 1.47
N GLN A 506 25.53 1.99 1.14
CA GLN A 506 24.68 1.66 -0.01
C GLN A 506 24.82 2.67 -1.16
N SER A 507 25.78 3.59 -1.09
CA SER A 507 26.05 4.58 -2.15
C SER A 507 26.16 3.92 -3.54
N GLY A 508 25.53 4.55 -4.52
CA GLY A 508 25.45 4.13 -5.91
C GLY A 508 24.24 3.26 -6.25
N LYS A 509 23.57 2.65 -5.25
CA LYS A 509 22.34 1.86 -5.46
C LYS A 509 21.17 2.74 -5.86
N ASP A 510 20.27 2.16 -6.65
CA ASP A 510 19.08 2.83 -7.14
C ASP A 510 17.84 2.38 -6.37
N PHE A 511 16.90 3.32 -6.23
CA PHE A 511 15.54 3.05 -5.80
C PHE A 511 14.52 3.80 -6.64
N ALA A 512 13.25 3.44 -6.51
CA ALA A 512 12.16 4.23 -7.04
C ALA A 512 11.09 4.45 -6.00
N VAL A 513 10.46 5.62 -6.09
CA VAL A 513 9.19 5.94 -5.43
C VAL A 513 8.09 5.71 -6.45
N ASP A 514 7.16 4.83 -6.13
CA ASP A 514 6.06 4.41 -6.98
C ASP A 514 4.76 5.04 -6.47
N ILE A 515 4.18 5.94 -7.26
CA ILE A 515 2.94 6.65 -6.91
C ILE A 515 1.78 6.00 -7.67
N PRO A 516 0.75 5.44 -7.00
CA PRO A 516 -0.37 4.81 -7.67
C PRO A 516 -1.23 5.86 -8.39
N VAL A 517 -1.54 5.61 -9.65
CA VAL A 517 -2.26 6.55 -10.52
C VAL A 517 -3.58 5.99 -11.04
N ASP A 518 -3.63 4.67 -11.30
CA ASP A 518 -4.85 4.01 -11.76
C ASP A 518 -4.86 2.53 -11.38
N VAL A 519 -6.04 1.95 -11.21
CA VAL A 519 -6.22 0.50 -11.00
C VAL A 519 -7.18 -0.04 -12.05
N GLU A 520 -6.66 -0.90 -12.93
CA GLU A 520 -7.44 -1.60 -13.95
C GLU A 520 -7.86 -2.96 -13.41
N VAL A 521 -9.17 -3.27 -13.51
CA VAL A 521 -9.72 -4.57 -13.12
C VAL A 521 -10.17 -5.34 -14.36
N CYS A 522 -9.70 -6.58 -14.48
CA CYS A 522 -9.97 -7.47 -15.60
C CYS A 522 -10.63 -8.76 -15.13
N ASN A 523 -11.58 -9.26 -15.91
CA ASN A 523 -12.20 -10.58 -15.73
C ASN A 523 -11.71 -11.54 -16.81
N PHE A 524 -10.75 -12.40 -16.45
CA PHE A 524 -10.13 -13.34 -17.38
C PHE A 524 -10.67 -14.75 -17.21
N VAL A 525 -10.67 -15.50 -18.30
CA VAL A 525 -10.76 -16.95 -18.23
C VAL A 525 -9.39 -17.49 -17.79
N LEU A 526 -9.37 -18.51 -16.93
CA LEU A 526 -8.16 -19.02 -16.28
C LEU A 526 -7.02 -19.36 -17.26
N SER A 527 -7.34 -19.97 -18.41
CA SER A 527 -6.37 -20.26 -19.47
C SER A 527 -5.66 -18.99 -19.97
N TYR A 528 -6.43 -17.96 -20.29
CA TYR A 528 -5.89 -16.68 -20.75
C TYR A 528 -5.09 -15.98 -19.64
N TYR A 529 -5.59 -16.00 -18.41
CA TYR A 529 -4.87 -15.49 -17.26
C TYR A 529 -3.50 -16.17 -17.13
N ASN A 530 -3.45 -17.50 -17.06
CA ASN A 530 -2.20 -18.24 -16.88
C ASN A 530 -1.18 -18.04 -18.02
N GLU A 531 -1.65 -17.79 -19.24
CA GLU A 531 -0.79 -17.43 -20.38
C GLU A 531 -0.26 -15.99 -20.31
N ASN A 532 -1.01 -15.07 -19.69
CA ASN A 532 -0.73 -13.61 -19.69
C ASN A 532 -0.46 -13.02 -18.30
N ARG A 533 -0.23 -13.87 -17.29
CA ARG A 533 -0.06 -13.48 -15.88
C ARG A 533 1.27 -12.81 -15.57
N GLY A 534 2.23 -12.83 -16.49
CA GLY A 534 3.59 -12.36 -16.23
C GLY A 534 4.22 -13.12 -15.06
N ARG A 535 4.51 -12.42 -13.95
CA ARG A 535 5.05 -12.96 -12.70
C ARG A 535 3.98 -13.21 -11.62
N ALA A 536 2.73 -12.81 -11.86
CA ALA A 536 1.62 -13.13 -10.98
C ALA A 536 1.43 -14.67 -10.84
N PRO A 537 0.83 -15.15 -9.75
CA PRO A 537 0.79 -16.58 -9.43
C PRO A 537 0.00 -17.39 -10.46
N GLU A 538 0.50 -18.57 -10.82
CA GLU A 538 -0.24 -19.52 -11.66
C GLU A 538 -1.34 -20.19 -10.85
N ILE A 539 -2.57 -20.20 -11.39
CA ILE A 539 -3.72 -20.83 -10.73
C ILE A 539 -4.03 -22.14 -11.42
N LYS A 540 -4.17 -23.23 -10.65
CA LYS A 540 -4.57 -24.54 -11.18
C LYS A 540 -6.05 -24.78 -10.88
N ALA A 541 -6.81 -25.13 -11.92
CA ALA A 541 -8.22 -25.51 -11.73
C ALA A 541 -8.31 -26.80 -10.91
N GLU A 542 -9.11 -26.77 -9.85
CA GLU A 542 -9.41 -27.91 -8.98
C GLU A 542 -10.68 -28.65 -9.43
N HIS A 543 -11.55 -27.99 -10.19
CA HIS A 543 -12.85 -28.49 -10.63
C HIS A 543 -13.09 -28.30 -12.12
N VAL A 544 -14.06 -29.04 -12.65
CA VAL A 544 -14.52 -28.99 -14.03
C VAL A 544 -15.97 -28.49 -14.05
N ALA A 545 -16.20 -27.33 -14.66
CA ALA A 545 -17.44 -26.56 -14.57
C ALA A 545 -18.73 -27.36 -14.88
N ASP A 546 -18.70 -28.30 -15.82
CA ASP A 546 -19.85 -29.06 -16.30
C ASP A 546 -19.91 -30.52 -15.81
N ASP A 547 -19.09 -30.85 -14.79
CA ASP A 547 -19.03 -32.15 -14.12
C ASP A 547 -19.16 -31.99 -12.59
N PRO A 548 -20.36 -32.24 -12.01
CA PRO A 548 -20.58 -32.16 -10.58
C PRO A 548 -19.74 -33.15 -9.77
N THR A 549 -19.24 -34.24 -10.38
CA THR A 549 -18.40 -35.22 -9.67
C THR A 549 -17.01 -34.67 -9.33
N SER A 550 -16.54 -33.66 -10.08
CA SER A 550 -15.29 -32.96 -9.80
C SER A 550 -15.32 -32.14 -8.51
N TYR A 551 -16.50 -31.87 -7.96
CA TYR A 551 -16.72 -31.09 -6.73
C TYR A 551 -16.96 -31.97 -5.48
N THR A 552 -16.68 -33.27 -5.55
CA THR A 552 -16.94 -34.24 -4.45
C THR A 552 -15.88 -34.22 -3.35
N PHE A 553 -14.83 -33.41 -3.50
CA PHE A 553 -13.82 -33.17 -2.49
C PHE A 553 -13.89 -31.72 -2.01
N LYS A 554 -14.11 -31.51 -0.71
CA LYS A 554 -14.13 -30.17 -0.11
C LYS A 554 -12.70 -29.77 0.27
N ASN A 555 -12.15 -28.74 -0.39
CA ASN A 555 -10.90 -28.12 0.02
C ASN A 555 -11.17 -27.14 1.17
N ASN A 556 -10.73 -27.47 2.39
CA ASN A 556 -10.93 -26.64 3.57
C ASN A 556 -9.76 -25.68 3.87
N THR A 557 -8.71 -25.68 3.06
CA THR A 557 -7.58 -24.76 3.26
C THR A 557 -8.04 -23.32 3.08
N GLY A 558 -7.86 -22.48 4.11
CA GLY A 558 -8.29 -21.09 4.11
C GLY A 558 -9.81 -20.89 4.09
N ALA A 559 -10.60 -21.94 4.36
CA ALA A 559 -12.06 -21.88 4.40
C ALA A 559 -12.57 -21.64 5.83
N ASP A 560 -13.52 -20.71 5.99
CA ASP A 560 -14.29 -20.58 7.22
C ASP A 560 -15.63 -21.31 7.08
N SER A 561 -15.93 -22.20 8.03
CA SER A 561 -17.21 -22.91 8.10
C SER A 561 -18.42 -22.00 8.31
N SER A 562 -18.23 -20.74 8.72
CA SER A 562 -19.29 -19.73 8.81
C SER A 562 -19.62 -19.07 7.46
N LEU A 563 -18.77 -19.27 6.45
CA LEU A 563 -18.89 -18.73 5.09
C LEU A 563 -19.28 -19.82 4.09
N GLU A 564 -20.35 -20.55 4.40
CA GLU A 564 -20.94 -21.53 3.49
C GLU A 564 -22.48 -21.45 3.48
N THR A 565 -23.07 -21.78 2.34
CA THR A 565 -24.53 -21.88 2.23
C THR A 565 -25.03 -23.14 2.92
N HIS A 566 -26.33 -23.17 3.21
CA HIS A 566 -27.04 -24.42 3.46
C HIS A 566 -26.95 -25.35 2.23
N TRP A 567 -27.21 -26.65 2.43
CA TRP A 567 -27.31 -27.60 1.32
C TRP A 567 -28.45 -27.24 0.36
N ILE A 568 -28.10 -27.04 -0.90
CA ILE A 568 -29.02 -26.73 -1.99
C ILE A 568 -29.17 -27.98 -2.84
N VAL A 569 -30.41 -28.33 -3.19
CA VAL A 569 -30.72 -29.44 -4.08
C VAL A 569 -30.80 -28.90 -5.51
N ALA A 570 -30.01 -29.44 -6.44
CA ALA A 570 -30.12 -29.11 -7.84
C ALA A 570 -31.33 -29.82 -8.46
N ASP A 571 -32.50 -29.17 -8.48
CA ASP A 571 -33.79 -29.77 -8.87
C ASP A 571 -34.43 -29.11 -10.10
N GLN A 572 -35.73 -29.35 -10.32
CA GLN A 572 -36.49 -28.81 -11.46
C GLN A 572 -36.76 -27.29 -11.38
N GLY A 573 -36.33 -26.61 -10.32
CA GLY A 573 -36.44 -25.16 -10.18
C GLY A 573 -35.07 -24.49 -10.18
N ARG A 574 -34.98 -23.31 -10.83
CA ARG A 574 -33.80 -22.44 -10.76
C ARG A 574 -33.47 -22.13 -9.30
N LYS A 575 -32.18 -22.24 -8.94
CA LYS A 575 -31.66 -21.89 -7.63
C LYS A 575 -30.90 -20.60 -7.69
N GLU A 576 -31.03 -19.82 -6.63
CA GLU A 576 -30.19 -18.67 -6.33
C GLU A 576 -29.72 -18.80 -4.89
N PHE A 577 -28.47 -18.47 -4.65
CA PHE A 577 -27.86 -18.63 -3.34
C PHE A 577 -26.79 -17.55 -3.13
N GLU A 578 -26.63 -17.13 -1.89
CA GLU A 578 -25.73 -16.06 -1.52
C GLU A 578 -25.11 -16.29 -0.14
N ILE A 579 -23.92 -15.73 0.05
CA ILE A 579 -23.21 -15.60 1.32
C ILE A 579 -22.92 -14.12 1.49
N GLU A 580 -23.41 -13.55 2.59
CA GLU A 580 -23.20 -12.16 2.96
C GLU A 580 -22.19 -12.09 4.12
N ILE A 581 -21.18 -11.25 3.97
CA ILE A 581 -20.16 -10.99 5.00
C ILE A 581 -20.39 -9.58 5.53
N SER A 582 -20.72 -9.45 6.83
CA SER A 582 -20.90 -8.18 7.53
C SER A 582 -19.64 -7.74 8.28
N VAL A 583 -19.53 -6.44 8.60
CA VAL A 583 -18.40 -5.83 9.34
C VAL A 583 -17.91 -6.64 10.54
N ASP A 584 -18.81 -7.15 11.38
CA ASP A 584 -18.43 -7.78 12.65
C ASP A 584 -17.75 -9.16 12.49
N LYS A 585 -17.84 -9.80 11.32
CA LYS A 585 -17.11 -11.04 10.98
C LYS A 585 -15.78 -10.75 10.27
N LEU A 586 -15.45 -9.47 10.03
CA LEU A 586 -14.29 -9.07 9.25
C LEU A 586 -12.98 -9.23 10.01
N THR A 587 -12.89 -9.03 11.32
CA THR A 587 -11.58 -9.04 12.04
C THR A 587 -10.76 -10.34 11.94
N GLU A 588 -11.39 -11.49 11.64
CA GLU A 588 -10.67 -12.75 11.33
C GLU A 588 -10.36 -12.94 9.83
N PHE A 589 -10.96 -12.11 8.96
CA PHE A 589 -10.86 -12.11 7.49
C PHE A 589 -10.19 -10.84 6.92
N THR A 590 -9.97 -9.83 7.76
CA THR A 590 -9.20 -8.61 7.54
C THR A 590 -7.73 -8.95 7.73
N LEU A 591 -6.90 -8.44 6.83
CA LEU A 591 -5.47 -8.63 6.84
C LEU A 591 -4.83 -7.73 7.92
N GLU A 592 -5.14 -7.95 9.19
CA GLU A 592 -4.35 -7.37 10.29
C GLU A 592 -3.21 -8.32 10.65
N GLU A 593 -2.17 -8.27 9.81
CA GLU A 593 -0.82 -8.50 10.30
C GLU A 593 -0.03 -7.22 10.05
N GLY A 594 0.16 -6.50 11.16
CA GLY A 594 0.86 -5.23 11.22
C GLY A 594 2.29 -5.31 10.70
N VAL A 595 2.77 -4.12 10.32
CA VAL A 595 4.17 -3.71 10.14
C VAL A 595 5.14 -4.88 9.96
N SER A 596 5.28 -5.33 8.71
CA SER A 596 6.47 -6.10 8.35
C SER A 596 6.81 -5.83 6.89
N LEU A 597 7.86 -5.01 6.70
CA LEU A 597 8.54 -4.80 5.45
C LEU A 597 8.93 -6.16 4.86
N THR A 598 8.10 -6.70 3.98
CA THR A 598 8.40 -7.92 3.23
C THR A 598 8.51 -7.55 1.76
N ALA A 599 9.70 -7.79 1.23
CA ALA A 599 10.13 -7.26 -0.05
C ALA A 599 9.63 -8.09 -1.24
N GLY A 600 8.89 -7.46 -2.16
CA GLY A 600 8.31 -8.10 -3.36
C GLY A 600 9.01 -7.76 -4.69
N ILE A 601 9.01 -8.64 -5.69
CA ILE A 601 9.77 -8.47 -6.95
C ILE A 601 8.97 -7.61 -7.96
N SER A 602 9.50 -6.47 -8.43
CA SER A 602 8.82 -5.61 -9.41
C SER A 602 8.85 -6.20 -10.83
N SER A 603 7.69 -6.44 -11.44
CA SER A 603 7.56 -6.99 -12.81
C SER A 603 7.22 -5.98 -13.89
N SER A 604 7.16 -4.71 -13.55
CA SER A 604 6.95 -3.63 -14.50
C SER A 604 7.72 -2.40 -14.07
N GLY A 605 8.65 -1.96 -14.92
CA GLY A 605 9.29 -0.66 -14.77
C GLY A 605 10.33 -0.54 -13.64
N PHE A 606 11.57 -0.31 -14.09
CA PHE A 606 12.85 -0.06 -13.40
C PHE A 606 13.55 -1.33 -12.90
N GLU A 607 12.88 -2.49 -12.99
CA GLU A 607 13.47 -3.82 -12.83
C GLU A 607 14.12 -4.05 -11.46
N TYR A 608 13.44 -3.60 -10.40
CA TYR A 608 13.86 -3.81 -9.02
C TYR A 608 13.43 -5.18 -8.49
N SER A 609 14.27 -5.77 -7.64
CA SER A 609 14.04 -7.12 -7.08
C SER A 609 13.21 -7.11 -5.81
N GLN A 610 12.97 -5.94 -5.23
CA GLN A 610 12.30 -5.75 -3.96
C GLN A 610 11.43 -4.48 -3.98
N THR A 611 10.23 -4.56 -3.44
CA THR A 611 9.23 -3.50 -3.36
C THR A 611 8.59 -3.59 -1.99
N ILE A 612 8.46 -2.46 -1.32
CA ILE A 612 7.94 -2.29 0.03
C ILE A 612 6.85 -1.21 -0.04
N GLY A 613 5.66 -1.50 0.47
CA GLY A 613 4.63 -0.47 0.64
C GLY A 613 5.03 0.49 1.76
N LEU A 614 4.85 1.80 1.54
CA LEU A 614 5.02 2.82 2.60
C LEU A 614 3.87 2.75 3.60
N TYR A 615 2.69 2.31 3.13
CA TYR A 615 1.47 2.16 3.91
C TYR A 615 0.76 0.85 3.58
N LYS A 616 0.24 0.17 4.61
CA LYS A 616 -0.21 -1.24 4.63
C LYS A 616 0.86 -2.22 4.11
N SER A 617 0.86 -3.45 4.64
CA SER A 617 1.98 -4.40 4.52
C SER A 617 2.30 -4.91 3.09
N SER A 618 1.48 -4.55 2.11
CA SER A 618 1.62 -4.90 0.70
C SER A 618 1.08 -3.78 -0.18
N THR A 619 1.70 -3.52 -1.34
CA THR A 619 1.24 -2.54 -2.36
C THR A 619 -0.19 -2.79 -2.87
N HIS A 620 -0.73 -3.98 -2.63
CA HIS A 620 -2.06 -4.42 -3.01
C HIS A 620 -2.69 -5.13 -1.81
N SER A 621 -3.57 -4.46 -1.09
CA SER A 621 -4.35 -5.09 -0.01
C SER A 621 -5.79 -5.34 -0.46
N ILE A 622 -6.34 -6.50 -0.12
CA ILE A 622 -7.73 -6.87 -0.47
C ILE A 622 -8.58 -6.72 0.79
N GLU A 623 -9.44 -5.71 0.81
CA GLU A 623 -10.40 -5.47 1.89
C GLU A 623 -11.80 -5.93 1.48
N VAL A 624 -12.53 -6.52 2.42
CA VAL A 624 -13.93 -6.89 2.23
C VAL A 624 -14.77 -5.81 2.89
N GLY A 625 -15.59 -5.09 2.12
CA GLY A 625 -16.34 -3.93 2.61
C GLY A 625 -17.45 -4.25 3.62
N LYS A 626 -18.21 -3.22 4.02
CA LYS A 626 -19.20 -3.27 5.13
C LYS A 626 -20.20 -4.42 5.02
N GLU A 627 -20.67 -4.71 3.82
CA GLU A 627 -21.47 -5.88 3.46
C GLU A 627 -20.99 -6.39 2.10
N THR A 628 -20.28 -7.52 2.04
CA THR A 628 -19.88 -8.13 0.76
C THR A 628 -20.74 -9.36 0.48
N VAL A 629 -21.32 -9.43 -0.73
CA VAL A 629 -22.14 -10.56 -1.15
C VAL A 629 -21.41 -11.39 -2.21
N PHE A 630 -21.26 -12.68 -1.92
CA PHE A 630 -20.90 -13.71 -2.89
C PHE A 630 -22.16 -14.47 -3.28
N GLY A 631 -22.37 -14.68 -4.57
CA GLY A 631 -23.63 -15.24 -5.06
C GLY A 631 -23.45 -16.21 -6.21
N GLY A 632 -24.51 -16.94 -6.50
CA GLY A 632 -24.58 -17.74 -7.71
C GLY A 632 -26.00 -18.17 -8.05
N GLY A 633 -26.17 -18.52 -9.33
CA GLY A 633 -27.36 -19.14 -9.87
C GLY A 633 -27.07 -20.56 -10.31
N LEU A 634 -28.07 -21.44 -10.27
CA LEU A 634 -28.03 -22.73 -10.95
C LEU A 634 -29.36 -22.93 -11.70
N ALA A 635 -29.27 -23.18 -13.00
CA ALA A 635 -30.41 -23.47 -13.84
C ALA A 635 -31.20 -24.70 -13.35
N ALA A 636 -32.47 -24.77 -13.74
CA ALA A 636 -33.33 -25.93 -13.47
C ALA A 636 -32.86 -27.17 -14.25
N LEU A 637 -33.03 -28.35 -13.67
CA LEU A 637 -32.89 -29.61 -14.39
C LEU A 637 -34.21 -30.05 -15.04
N ASP A 638 -34.15 -30.44 -16.30
CA ASP A 638 -35.27 -31.07 -16.98
C ASP A 638 -35.74 -32.35 -16.27
N GLU A 639 -37.03 -32.65 -16.33
CA GLU A 639 -37.66 -33.79 -15.62
C GLU A 639 -36.97 -35.14 -15.89
N ASN A 640 -36.56 -35.36 -17.15
CA ASN A 640 -35.90 -36.60 -17.56
C ASN A 640 -34.47 -36.71 -17.04
N ILE A 641 -33.79 -35.58 -16.85
CA ILE A 641 -32.43 -35.50 -16.33
C ILE A 641 -32.47 -35.62 -14.80
N TRP A 642 -33.35 -34.88 -14.14
CA TRP A 642 -33.54 -34.88 -12.68
C TRP A 642 -33.77 -36.29 -12.09
N LYS A 643 -34.61 -37.11 -12.73
CA LYS A 643 -34.87 -38.50 -12.29
C LYS A 643 -33.62 -39.40 -12.27
N LYS A 644 -32.57 -39.02 -13.01
CA LYS A 644 -31.30 -39.74 -13.15
C LYS A 644 -30.15 -39.06 -12.41
N TRP A 645 -30.16 -37.72 -12.42
CA TRP A 645 -29.04 -36.85 -12.07
C TRP A 645 -29.56 -35.76 -11.13
N THR A 646 -29.74 -36.10 -9.86
CA THR A 646 -29.97 -35.15 -8.75
C THR A 646 -28.70 -35.08 -7.90
N TYR A 647 -28.46 -33.97 -7.21
CA TYR A 647 -27.40 -33.85 -6.23
C TYR A 647 -27.64 -32.66 -5.30
N LYS A 648 -26.96 -32.69 -4.15
CA LYS A 648 -26.89 -31.61 -3.19
C LYS A 648 -25.52 -30.96 -3.27
N PHE A 649 -25.50 -29.64 -3.22
CA PHE A 649 -24.27 -28.88 -3.18
C PHE A 649 -24.36 -27.72 -2.17
N LYS A 650 -23.22 -27.17 -1.80
CA LYS A 650 -23.13 -25.88 -1.10
C LYS A 650 -22.07 -25.00 -1.76
N MET A 651 -22.30 -23.70 -1.73
CA MET A 651 -21.25 -22.72 -2.02
C MET A 651 -20.50 -22.44 -0.72
N TYR A 652 -19.20 -22.23 -0.80
CA TYR A 652 -18.40 -21.77 0.33
C TYR A 652 -17.26 -20.87 -0.14
N ILE A 653 -16.83 -19.98 0.73
CA ILE A 653 -15.76 -19.03 0.46
C ILE A 653 -14.49 -19.49 1.16
N ARG A 654 -13.37 -19.48 0.43
CA ARG A 654 -12.05 -19.74 1.00
C ARG A 654 -11.02 -18.76 0.46
N ARG A 655 -9.89 -18.67 1.14
CA ARG A 655 -8.74 -17.87 0.73
C ARG A 655 -7.61 -18.78 0.27
N ASP A 656 -6.87 -18.34 -0.74
CA ASP A 656 -5.56 -18.94 -1.01
C ASP A 656 -4.64 -18.70 0.19
N PRO A 657 -3.98 -19.74 0.75
CA PRO A 657 -3.18 -19.60 1.96
C PRO A 657 -1.94 -18.74 1.78
N THR A 658 -1.42 -18.62 0.56
CA THR A 658 -0.17 -17.92 0.24
C THR A 658 -0.42 -16.54 -0.32
N TYR A 659 -1.26 -16.43 -1.35
CA TYR A 659 -1.49 -15.22 -2.13
C TYR A 659 -2.75 -14.46 -1.71
N LYS A 660 -3.53 -15.03 -0.79
CA LYS A 660 -4.68 -14.39 -0.10
C LYS A 660 -5.84 -13.91 -0.99
N TYR A 661 -5.86 -14.25 -2.29
CA TYR A 661 -7.03 -13.99 -3.13
C TYR A 661 -8.26 -14.81 -2.68
N VAL A 662 -9.45 -14.29 -2.93
CA VAL A 662 -10.73 -14.94 -2.60
C VAL A 662 -11.02 -16.04 -3.61
N ILE A 663 -11.60 -17.14 -3.14
CA ILE A 663 -12.06 -18.24 -4.00
C ILE A 663 -13.53 -18.51 -3.67
N ILE A 664 -14.39 -18.35 -4.68
CA ILE A 664 -15.79 -18.81 -4.63
C ILE A 664 -15.79 -20.25 -5.11
N ASP A 665 -16.07 -21.17 -4.18
CA ASP A 665 -15.95 -22.60 -4.40
C ASP A 665 -17.25 -23.35 -4.06
N TYR A 666 -17.30 -24.61 -4.47
CA TYR A 666 -18.48 -25.46 -4.33
C TYR A 666 -18.11 -26.86 -3.84
N TYR A 667 -19.01 -27.44 -3.07
CA TYR A 667 -18.89 -28.83 -2.63
C TYR A 667 -20.16 -29.60 -2.88
N VAL A 668 -20.05 -30.73 -3.57
CA VAL A 668 -21.15 -31.66 -3.86
C VAL A 668 -21.10 -32.80 -2.86
N ASP A 669 -22.24 -33.13 -2.23
CA ASP A 669 -22.35 -34.32 -1.38
C ASP A 669 -22.23 -35.58 -2.25
N PRO A 670 -21.16 -36.38 -2.11
CA PRO A 670 -20.95 -37.55 -2.95
C PRO A 670 -22.09 -38.59 -2.83
N ASN A 671 -22.77 -38.62 -1.67
CA ASN A 671 -23.87 -39.55 -1.42
C ASN A 671 -25.20 -39.09 -2.02
N SER A 672 -25.26 -37.84 -2.48
CA SER A 672 -26.47 -37.26 -3.08
C SER A 672 -26.53 -37.42 -4.60
N LEU A 673 -25.40 -37.80 -5.20
CA LEU A 673 -25.26 -37.99 -6.63
C LEU A 673 -26.24 -39.07 -7.12
N GLY A 674 -27.12 -38.70 -8.05
CA GLY A 674 -28.09 -39.60 -8.66
C GLY A 674 -27.43 -40.82 -9.30
N TRP A 675 -28.20 -41.88 -9.54
CA TRP A 675 -27.70 -43.18 -10.00
C TRP A 675 -26.95 -43.16 -11.34
N GLY A 676 -27.03 -42.08 -12.14
CA GLY A 676 -26.17 -41.90 -13.31
C GLY A 676 -24.71 -41.57 -12.97
N TYR A 677 -24.44 -40.99 -11.80
CA TYR A 677 -23.11 -40.53 -11.38
C TYR A 677 -22.28 -41.58 -10.63
N THR A 678 -22.82 -42.79 -10.41
CA THR A 678 -22.17 -43.82 -9.57
C THR A 678 -20.94 -44.51 -10.22
N GLY A 679 -20.31 -43.87 -11.21
CA GLY A 679 -18.88 -44.05 -11.47
C GLY A 679 -18.46 -45.17 -12.44
N ASP A 680 -19.24 -45.42 -13.49
CA ASP A 680 -18.78 -46.26 -14.60
C ASP A 680 -18.50 -45.44 -15.86
N THR A 681 -17.23 -45.35 -16.22
CA THR A 681 -16.70 -44.69 -17.42
C THR A 681 -15.95 -45.68 -18.32
N GLU A 682 -15.96 -46.97 -17.96
CA GLU A 682 -15.25 -48.01 -18.67
C GLU A 682 -16.20 -48.66 -19.69
N PRO A 683 -15.87 -48.68 -20.99
CA PRO A 683 -16.76 -49.31 -21.97
C PRO A 683 -16.78 -50.84 -21.80
N PRO A 684 -17.93 -51.49 -22.09
CA PRO A 684 -18.07 -52.94 -21.96
C PRO A 684 -17.19 -53.69 -22.95
N GLN A 685 -16.69 -54.86 -22.54
CA GLN A 685 -15.94 -55.76 -23.41
C GLN A 685 -16.88 -56.67 -24.21
N ILE A 686 -16.60 -56.88 -25.50
CA ILE A 686 -17.41 -57.73 -26.37
C ILE A 686 -16.55 -58.63 -27.27
N SER A 687 -16.98 -59.89 -27.43
CA SER A 687 -16.31 -60.87 -28.31
C SER A 687 -17.33 -61.72 -29.08
N ILE A 688 -17.13 -61.87 -30.39
CA ILE A 688 -17.93 -62.76 -31.23
C ILE A 688 -17.41 -64.19 -31.07
N ILE A 689 -18.28 -65.08 -30.60
CA ILE A 689 -18.01 -66.51 -30.40
C ILE A 689 -18.32 -67.30 -31.67
N LYS A 690 -19.37 -66.92 -32.40
CA LYS A 690 -19.82 -67.55 -33.65
C LYS A 690 -20.36 -66.48 -34.60
N PRO A 691 -19.99 -66.46 -35.89
CA PRO A 691 -19.12 -67.42 -36.57
C PRO A 691 -17.62 -67.18 -36.34
N ARG A 692 -16.86 -68.28 -36.30
CA ARG A 692 -15.39 -68.29 -36.35
C ARG A 692 -14.93 -68.53 -37.79
N ASN A 693 -13.63 -68.55 -38.04
CA ASN A 693 -13.09 -68.86 -39.38
C ASN A 693 -13.27 -70.35 -39.70
N TYR A 694 -14.49 -70.74 -40.04
CA TYR A 694 -14.91 -72.09 -40.36
C TYR A 694 -15.84 -72.06 -41.57
N LEU A 695 -15.90 -73.18 -42.27
CA LEU A 695 -17.03 -73.50 -43.14
C LEU A 695 -18.19 -73.98 -42.24
N TYR A 696 -19.30 -73.27 -42.31
CA TYR A 696 -20.57 -73.62 -41.69
C TYR A 696 -21.54 -74.13 -42.76
N ILE A 697 -22.18 -75.26 -42.51
CA ILE A 697 -23.30 -75.75 -43.33
C ILE A 697 -24.50 -75.93 -42.40
N PHE A 698 -25.58 -75.18 -42.63
CA PHE A 698 -26.78 -75.14 -41.78
C PHE A 698 -26.43 -74.98 -40.28
N ASP A 699 -25.63 -73.96 -39.97
CA ASP A 699 -25.19 -73.61 -38.60
C ASP A 699 -24.21 -74.61 -37.93
N ARG A 700 -23.80 -75.67 -38.64
CA ARG A 700 -22.85 -76.68 -38.14
C ARG A 700 -21.43 -76.38 -38.62
N GLU A 701 -20.46 -76.37 -37.71
CA GLU A 701 -19.03 -76.31 -38.03
C GLU A 701 -18.58 -77.56 -38.79
N ILE A 702 -18.03 -77.39 -39.99
CA ILE A 702 -17.58 -78.48 -40.85
C ILE A 702 -16.06 -78.60 -40.84
N MET A 703 -15.36 -77.49 -41.09
CA MET A 703 -13.90 -77.45 -41.07
C MET A 703 -13.39 -76.03 -40.83
N PRO A 704 -12.24 -75.85 -40.17
CA PRO A 704 -11.62 -74.55 -40.01
C PRO A 704 -11.11 -73.99 -41.35
N LEU A 705 -11.08 -72.67 -41.46
CA LEU A 705 -10.58 -71.89 -42.58
C LEU A 705 -9.53 -70.89 -42.07
N SER A 706 -8.56 -70.53 -42.92
CA SER A 706 -7.46 -69.62 -42.54
C SER A 706 -7.82 -68.13 -42.61
N GLY A 707 -9.06 -67.78 -43.00
CA GLY A 707 -9.42 -66.40 -43.35
C GLY A 707 -10.72 -65.93 -42.72
N ARG A 708 -11.85 -66.26 -43.35
CA ARG A 708 -13.18 -65.77 -42.98
C ARG A 708 -14.13 -66.94 -42.79
N ALA A 709 -15.19 -66.72 -42.02
CA ALA A 709 -16.31 -67.64 -41.99
C ALA A 709 -16.98 -67.73 -43.38
N ILE A 710 -17.29 -68.94 -43.82
CA ILE A 710 -18.15 -69.18 -44.98
C ILE A 710 -19.37 -69.93 -44.48
N THR A 711 -20.56 -69.41 -44.70
CA THR A 711 -21.81 -70.06 -44.29
C THR A 711 -22.66 -70.44 -45.50
N ILE A 712 -23.12 -71.68 -45.52
CA ILE A 712 -24.09 -72.21 -46.48
C ILE A 712 -25.36 -72.57 -45.69
N GLY A 713 -26.43 -71.79 -45.89
CA GLY A 713 -27.64 -71.84 -45.06
C GLY A 713 -27.60 -70.86 -43.89
N GLY A 714 -28.65 -70.88 -43.06
CA GLY A 714 -28.75 -69.98 -41.91
C GLY A 714 -27.70 -70.27 -40.84
N ILE A 715 -27.29 -69.23 -40.11
CA ILE A 715 -26.28 -69.28 -39.06
C ILE A 715 -26.74 -68.56 -37.80
N THR A 716 -26.38 -69.08 -36.64
CA THR A 716 -26.58 -68.42 -35.35
C THR A 716 -25.32 -67.62 -35.04
N VAL A 717 -25.47 -66.30 -34.93
CA VAL A 717 -24.43 -65.40 -34.48
C VAL A 717 -24.49 -65.36 -32.95
N GLU A 718 -23.38 -65.63 -32.30
CA GLU A 718 -23.27 -65.68 -30.84
C GLU A 718 -22.12 -64.80 -30.38
N CYS A 719 -22.33 -64.04 -29.32
CA CYS A 719 -21.31 -63.21 -28.69
C CYS A 719 -21.44 -63.23 -27.17
N SER A 720 -20.31 -62.97 -26.50
CA SER A 720 -20.25 -62.69 -25.07
C SER A 720 -19.93 -61.21 -24.87
N ALA A 721 -20.65 -60.58 -23.96
CA ALA A 721 -20.41 -59.20 -23.53
C ALA A 721 -20.30 -59.19 -22.00
N PHE A 722 -19.32 -58.47 -21.50
CA PHE A 722 -18.99 -58.38 -20.08
C PHE A 722 -18.70 -56.94 -19.71
N ASP A 723 -19.18 -56.53 -18.54
CA ASP A 723 -18.87 -55.25 -17.93
C ASP A 723 -18.55 -55.46 -16.44
N ASN A 724 -17.56 -54.72 -15.93
CA ASN A 724 -16.99 -54.92 -14.59
C ASN A 724 -17.64 -54.03 -13.51
N LYS A 725 -18.54 -53.11 -13.87
CA LYS A 725 -19.11 -52.10 -12.96
C LYS A 725 -20.64 -52.00 -13.07
N SER A 726 -21.17 -51.32 -14.08
CA SER A 726 -22.61 -51.03 -14.20
C SER A 726 -23.43 -52.19 -14.78
N GLY A 727 -22.77 -53.15 -15.42
CA GLY A 727 -23.34 -54.32 -16.09
C GLY A 727 -23.93 -54.01 -17.46
N ILE A 728 -24.13 -55.04 -18.30
CA ILE A 728 -24.68 -54.85 -19.66
C ILE A 728 -26.17 -54.46 -19.62
N ASP A 729 -26.53 -53.37 -20.31
CA ASP A 729 -27.92 -52.98 -20.60
C ASP A 729 -28.45 -53.68 -21.85
N LYS A 730 -27.71 -53.58 -22.97
CA LYS A 730 -28.14 -54.15 -24.26
C LYS A 730 -26.98 -54.52 -25.18
N VAL A 731 -27.25 -55.47 -26.06
CA VAL A 731 -26.36 -55.86 -27.17
C VAL A 731 -27.12 -55.73 -28.50
N GLU A 732 -26.48 -55.10 -29.47
CA GLU A 732 -27.02 -54.81 -30.80
C GLU A 732 -26.21 -55.51 -31.90
N PHE A 733 -26.91 -56.20 -32.81
CA PHE A 733 -26.34 -56.92 -33.94
C PHE A 733 -26.62 -56.18 -35.24
N TYR A 734 -25.62 -56.09 -36.11
CA TYR A 734 -25.66 -55.38 -37.38
C TYR A 734 -25.15 -56.26 -38.52
N VAL A 735 -25.82 -56.18 -39.68
CA VAL A 735 -25.35 -56.72 -40.96
C VAL A 735 -25.23 -55.55 -41.93
N ASP A 736 -24.03 -55.34 -42.49
CA ASP A 736 -23.73 -54.24 -43.41
C ASP A 736 -24.23 -52.89 -42.87
N GLU A 737 -23.86 -52.61 -41.61
CA GLU A 737 -24.18 -51.38 -40.86
C GLU A 737 -25.66 -51.17 -40.53
N LYS A 738 -26.55 -52.08 -40.95
CA LYS A 738 -27.97 -52.04 -40.60
C LYS A 738 -28.26 -52.86 -39.34
N LEU A 739 -28.91 -52.25 -38.35
CA LEU A 739 -29.36 -52.93 -37.14
C LEU A 739 -30.38 -54.03 -37.48
N VAL A 740 -30.09 -55.26 -37.07
CA VAL A 740 -30.95 -56.44 -37.31
C VAL A 740 -31.56 -57.01 -36.04
N LYS A 741 -30.93 -56.81 -34.87
CA LYS A 741 -31.44 -57.30 -33.58
C LYS A 741 -30.88 -56.51 -32.40
N THR A 742 -31.73 -56.27 -31.40
CA THR A 742 -31.34 -55.84 -30.06
C THR A 742 -31.74 -56.91 -29.05
N VAL A 743 -30.83 -57.24 -28.13
CA VAL A 743 -31.07 -58.13 -27.00
C VAL A 743 -30.80 -57.36 -25.71
N LYS A 744 -31.84 -57.18 -24.89
CA LYS A 744 -31.76 -56.41 -23.63
C LYS A 744 -31.50 -57.32 -22.43
N GLY A 745 -30.93 -56.73 -21.38
CA GLY A 745 -30.64 -57.34 -20.10
C GLY A 745 -29.37 -58.18 -20.10
N SER A 746 -28.73 -58.28 -18.93
CA SER A 746 -27.51 -59.06 -18.75
C SER A 746 -27.75 -60.57 -18.92
N LYS A 747 -26.94 -61.21 -19.76
CA LYS A 747 -27.01 -62.64 -20.10
C LYS A 747 -25.60 -63.22 -20.22
N GLU A 748 -25.46 -64.52 -19.92
CA GLU A 748 -24.21 -65.26 -20.13
C GLU A 748 -23.80 -65.31 -21.61
N MET A 749 -24.78 -65.32 -22.53
CA MET A 749 -24.55 -65.32 -23.98
C MET A 749 -25.68 -64.57 -24.70
N TYR A 750 -25.30 -63.83 -25.75
CA TYR A 750 -26.24 -63.14 -26.63
C TYR A 750 -26.21 -63.82 -27.99
N SER A 751 -27.38 -64.14 -28.53
CA SER A 751 -27.49 -64.83 -29.80
C SER A 751 -28.59 -64.29 -30.70
N TRP A 752 -28.33 -64.34 -32.00
CA TRP A 752 -29.28 -63.99 -33.04
C TRP A 752 -29.14 -64.96 -34.22
N ARG A 753 -30.25 -65.56 -34.65
CA ARG A 753 -30.25 -66.45 -35.82
C ARG A 753 -30.44 -65.64 -37.10
N TRP A 754 -29.43 -65.66 -37.95
CA TRP A 754 -29.46 -65.09 -39.28
C TRP A 754 -29.96 -66.13 -40.30
N ASN A 755 -31.19 -65.93 -40.78
CA ASN A 755 -31.84 -66.81 -41.77
C ASN A 755 -32.35 -66.08 -43.02
N THR A 756 -31.96 -64.81 -43.19
CA THR A 756 -32.32 -64.00 -44.35
C THR A 756 -31.43 -64.35 -45.52
N PHE A 757 -32.02 -64.58 -46.70
CA PHE A 757 -31.27 -64.85 -47.92
C PHE A 757 -30.30 -63.69 -48.21
N SER A 758 -29.01 -63.99 -48.18
CA SER A 758 -27.91 -63.04 -48.34
C SER A 758 -26.80 -63.74 -49.12
N VAL A 759 -26.25 -63.09 -50.15
CA VAL A 759 -25.22 -63.67 -51.04
C VAL A 759 -24.06 -62.68 -51.18
N GLY A 760 -22.84 -63.20 -51.06
CA GLY A 760 -21.62 -62.41 -51.15
C GLY A 760 -20.96 -62.22 -49.78
N LEU A 761 -20.07 -61.22 -49.72
CA LEU A 761 -19.37 -60.86 -48.49
C LEU A 761 -20.22 -59.87 -47.70
N HIS A 762 -20.39 -60.13 -46.41
CA HIS A 762 -21.13 -59.29 -45.48
C HIS A 762 -20.28 -58.95 -44.27
N LYS A 763 -20.47 -57.75 -43.72
CA LYS A 763 -19.82 -57.30 -42.49
C LYS A 763 -20.78 -57.48 -41.31
N LEU A 764 -20.41 -58.35 -40.38
CA LEU A 764 -21.09 -58.47 -39.09
C LEU A 764 -20.45 -57.48 -38.10
N THR A 765 -21.27 -56.74 -37.37
CA THR A 765 -20.82 -55.85 -36.29
C THR A 765 -21.72 -56.06 -35.08
N VAL A 766 -21.12 -56.12 -33.90
CA VAL A 766 -21.86 -56.24 -32.64
C VAL A 766 -21.39 -55.13 -31.71
N LYS A 767 -22.34 -54.45 -31.04
CA LYS A 767 -22.07 -53.40 -30.06
C LYS A 767 -22.74 -53.78 -28.73
N ALA A 768 -22.02 -53.63 -27.63
CA ALA A 768 -22.57 -53.74 -26.28
C ALA A 768 -22.63 -52.34 -25.66
N PHE A 769 -23.62 -52.13 -24.79
CA PHE A 769 -23.79 -50.91 -24.01
C PHE A 769 -24.00 -51.32 -22.56
N ASP A 770 -23.32 -50.63 -21.65
CA ASP A 770 -23.49 -50.81 -20.21
C ASP A 770 -24.68 -49.97 -19.67
N LYS A 771 -24.90 -49.93 -18.36
CA LYS A 771 -25.98 -49.12 -17.77
C LYS A 771 -25.61 -47.65 -17.53
N ALA A 772 -24.33 -47.30 -17.69
CA ALA A 772 -23.82 -45.93 -17.68
C ALA A 772 -23.78 -45.30 -19.08
N GLU A 773 -24.24 -46.04 -20.10
CA GLU A 773 -24.32 -45.64 -21.51
C GLU A 773 -22.94 -45.54 -22.22
N ASN A 774 -21.91 -46.27 -21.73
CA ASN A 774 -20.60 -46.39 -22.39
C ASN A 774 -20.56 -47.41 -23.53
#